data_AF-A0AAV6KE93-F1
#
_entry.id   AF-A0AAV6KE93-F1
#
_cell.length_a   1.000
_cell.length_b   1.000
_cell.length_c   1.000
_cell.angle_alpha   90.00
_cell.angle_beta   90.00
_cell.angle_gamma   90.00
#
_symmetry.space_group_name_H-M   'P 1'
#
loop_
_entity.id
_entity.type
_entity.pdbx_description
1 polymer ?
#
loop_
_entity_poly.entity_id
_entity_poly.type
_entity_poly.pdbx_seq_one_letter_code
_entity_poly.pdbx_strand_id
1 'polypeptide(L)'
;MSAVTSQEASSSAFPCSYHVFLSFRGKDTRKTFTDHLYTALGEAGFHTFKDDDGIRKGEDIKSEIAKAIRESRISIIVFSKNYASSTWCLEELVMILKHKTLGHIVLPVFYDVDPSEVRKQIGSFEEAFTRHEEKLKSETGKTTIAKLLYDLNFLRFEGSSFLENVRVTSQQQDGLLRLQKKFLSDILKTTKVKLNSIAEGTAMIIKAICCKKVFIVLDDVDKLDQLDALLGVRGWLFPGSKIIITTRRERLLGAYEFYKVHRLENLSDDESLELFSWHAFGKCCPNNGYGEVSKRVVSYCGGIPLAIKVLGSSLSGNCLNVWKSQLDKLKAIPDSQIVEKLRISYDSLQDDHDKRLFLNLACFFVGSDKDSTISILDGCGFYTVVGIQNLVDRCLISIDESNTLVMHHLLQQMGREIVRQESPKEPGNRSILWNHEDAFNVLREHTGTSEIEGLKLDMCLLKDEAYACSVFGDNRKRRYEEFLGKPLLSNLGGSLKRYGFTIFSSHLEPTDPENSNIPVALEVDAFARMNKLKLLQLNRVHISGPYKKFPKRLRWLCWRGFPLKSIPGDFPLESLVALDMQYSRLKYVWAGTKFLRLLKILDLSHSYDLEKTPDFSELPNLERLLLKNCTSLVEVHKSIGRLERLVLLNLEDCKNLRNLPRSICMLKNLETLVISGCPNLYGLLTNMGNMESLTMLKVDGIALNQSLPTNGQVNAVQSFIWPWRLKPIESPEISWPSLPWSLVQLSLGNCNLSDDDFPIELSNLCSLKELNLSNNQFRSLPDFIRGLTKLESLSIESCPRLRKLDGVPPLHGYLFFGANRLLEEVTCQVSHRPTTTCHLDACNHPETMTLFKLESIESVEAEIVNNLGLSNLQSMGNLTVKLTSWFGMLQRRFPVQVCYEEHIICAYIPGSKIPPWFNFKNLGSSIDFIVPSYLNLRIGGLNVCSVYEHSGDPKRDEPHTIISNRTKGLVWSHCPHVFGTAEDGEDTMWLSYWKFGNRLEVGNEVRISVYGGEFLNVKEVGVRLLYEEEPEEMCFHSAYGDKIPLQLCQFGNIVPGIVSAHQPSTKLYLLGFHENCKFPCKYCQHLYPPPWIPATPYDYDYTVECLASNQMMGWSFYVSQDLGR
;
A
#
# COMPACT_ATOMS: atom_id res chain seq x y z
N MET A 1 56.71 -56.58 55.40
CA MET A 1 55.90 -56.05 54.28
C MET A 1 56.28 -54.59 54.10
N SER A 2 56.87 -54.21 52.97
CA SER A 2 57.20 -52.79 52.67
C SER A 2 57.67 -52.62 51.22
N ALA A 3 56.75 -52.35 50.31
CA ALA A 3 56.98 -51.88 48.93
C ALA A 3 55.63 -51.41 48.36
N VAL A 4 55.52 -50.40 47.50
CA VAL A 4 56.47 -49.34 47.07
C VAL A 4 55.61 -48.12 46.69
N THR A 5 56.14 -46.89 46.79
CA THR A 5 55.45 -45.67 46.36
C THR A 5 55.77 -45.29 44.91
N SER A 6 54.73 -44.96 44.13
CA SER A 6 54.82 -44.07 42.97
C SER A 6 53.48 -43.32 42.80
N GLN A 7 53.52 -42.14 42.19
CA GLN A 7 52.37 -41.24 42.04
C GLN A 7 51.75 -41.36 40.65
N GLU A 8 50.48 -40.99 40.52
CA GLU A 8 50.01 -40.28 39.32
C GLU A 8 49.00 -39.19 39.70
N ALA A 9 48.81 -38.19 38.83
CA ALA A 9 48.32 -36.87 39.23
C ALA A 9 46.80 -36.70 39.14
N SER A 10 46.20 -36.10 40.17
CA SER A 10 44.80 -35.66 40.14
C SER A 10 44.65 -34.34 39.37
N SER A 11 43.84 -34.34 38.30
CA SER A 11 43.47 -33.11 37.61
C SER A 11 42.42 -32.32 38.40
N SER A 12 42.53 -30.99 38.36
CA SER A 12 41.66 -30.09 39.13
C SER A 12 40.26 -29.99 38.52
N ALA A 13 39.27 -30.62 39.17
CA ALA A 13 37.87 -30.47 38.81
C ALA A 13 37.23 -29.27 39.53
N PHE A 14 36.46 -28.47 38.79
CA PHE A 14 35.61 -27.43 39.38
C PHE A 14 34.53 -28.05 40.29
N PRO A 15 34.07 -27.33 41.34
CA PRO A 15 32.98 -27.79 42.19
C PRO A 15 31.66 -27.77 41.40
N CYS A 16 31.22 -28.93 40.92
CA CYS A 16 29.92 -29.10 40.30
C CYS A 16 28.85 -29.17 41.39
N SER A 17 27.93 -28.20 41.42
CA SER A 17 26.78 -28.21 42.33
C SER A 17 25.80 -29.35 42.02
N TYR A 18 25.79 -29.84 40.77
CA TYR A 18 24.94 -30.94 40.32
C TYR A 18 25.74 -31.91 39.44
N HIS A 19 25.31 -33.17 39.38
CA HIS A 19 25.87 -34.15 38.45
C HIS A 19 25.10 -34.13 37.12
N VAL A 20 23.77 -34.05 37.20
CA VAL A 20 22.84 -34.16 36.07
C VAL A 20 21.87 -32.97 36.06
N PHE A 21 21.61 -32.39 34.90
CA PHE A 21 20.51 -31.46 34.62
C PHE A 21 19.45 -32.15 33.76
N LEU A 22 18.17 -32.10 34.15
CA LEU A 22 17.06 -32.62 33.35
C LEU A 22 16.36 -31.48 32.57
N SER A 23 16.42 -31.53 31.23
CA SER A 23 15.59 -30.70 30.35
C SER A 23 14.45 -31.53 29.80
N PHE A 24 13.20 -31.09 29.95
CA PHE A 24 12.01 -31.86 29.62
C PHE A 24 10.79 -30.96 29.45
N ARG A 25 9.76 -31.44 28.73
CA ARG A 25 8.49 -30.72 28.63
C ARG A 25 7.65 -30.96 29.89
N GLY A 26 7.62 -29.96 30.79
CA GLY A 26 6.90 -30.05 32.06
C GLY A 26 5.43 -30.48 31.97
N LYS A 27 4.73 -30.12 30.89
CA LYS A 27 3.32 -30.54 30.65
C LYS A 27 3.18 -32.03 30.30
N ASP A 28 4.20 -32.63 29.68
CA ASP A 28 4.13 -33.98 29.11
C ASP A 28 4.65 -35.04 30.10
N THR A 29 5.78 -34.77 30.78
CA THR A 29 6.54 -35.81 31.49
C THR A 29 6.82 -35.54 32.97
N ARG A 30 6.51 -34.34 33.51
CA ARG A 30 6.89 -33.92 34.89
C ARG A 30 6.37 -34.82 36.01
N LYS A 31 5.19 -35.42 35.83
CA LYS A 31 4.52 -36.30 36.82
C LYS A 31 4.50 -37.78 36.41
N THR A 32 5.31 -38.14 35.42
CA THR A 32 5.36 -39.49 34.85
C THR A 32 6.84 -39.88 34.66
N PHE A 33 7.30 -40.02 33.41
CA PHE A 33 8.63 -40.52 33.09
C PHE A 33 9.77 -39.72 33.74
N THR A 34 9.70 -38.38 33.76
CA THR A 34 10.77 -37.56 34.32
C THR A 34 10.84 -37.65 35.85
N ASP A 35 9.71 -37.87 36.53
CA ASP A 35 9.67 -37.98 38.00
C ASP A 35 10.28 -39.29 38.48
N HIS A 36 9.97 -40.39 37.77
CA HIS A 36 10.62 -41.69 37.99
C HIS A 36 12.12 -41.66 37.63
N LEU A 37 12.49 -41.00 36.52
CA LEU A 37 13.90 -40.82 36.14
C LEU A 37 14.68 -40.00 37.18
N TYR A 38 14.11 -38.91 37.68
CA TYR A 38 14.70 -38.09 38.74
C TYR A 38 14.89 -38.89 40.04
N THR A 39 13.87 -39.65 40.44
CA THR A 39 13.92 -40.49 41.64
C THR A 39 15.00 -41.58 41.51
N ALA A 40 15.02 -42.32 40.41
CA ALA A 40 16.01 -43.37 40.15
C ALA A 40 17.45 -42.84 40.05
N LEU A 41 17.65 -41.62 39.51
CA LEU A 41 18.96 -40.95 39.53
C LEU A 41 19.38 -40.59 40.95
N GLY A 42 18.46 -40.12 41.79
CA GLY A 42 18.69 -39.85 43.21
C GLY A 42 19.04 -41.11 44.00
N GLU A 43 18.30 -42.21 43.81
CA GLU A 43 18.57 -43.52 44.42
C GLU A 43 19.93 -44.10 43.97
N ALA A 44 20.33 -43.86 42.72
CA ALA A 44 21.66 -44.20 42.20
C ALA A 44 22.78 -43.22 42.63
N GLY A 45 22.48 -42.24 43.49
CA GLY A 45 23.47 -41.30 44.07
C GLY A 45 23.77 -40.04 43.23
N PHE A 46 23.09 -39.83 42.11
CA PHE A 46 23.30 -38.64 41.27
C PHE A 46 22.49 -37.45 41.79
N HIS A 47 23.18 -36.52 42.49
CA HIS A 47 22.60 -35.20 42.78
C HIS A 47 22.18 -34.51 41.47
N THR A 48 20.87 -34.35 41.26
CA THR A 48 20.26 -34.01 39.98
C THR A 48 19.45 -32.72 40.10
N PHE A 49 19.54 -31.83 39.11
CA PHE A 49 18.69 -30.65 38.99
C PHE A 49 17.45 -30.97 38.13
N LYS A 50 16.28 -30.60 38.65
CA LYS A 50 14.97 -30.70 38.01
C LYS A 50 14.21 -29.41 38.31
N ASP A 51 13.62 -28.80 37.29
CA ASP A 51 12.73 -27.66 37.47
C ASP A 51 11.36 -28.14 38.01
N ASP A 52 11.07 -27.81 39.26
CA ASP A 52 9.76 -28.02 39.90
C ASP A 52 9.03 -26.67 40.03
N ASP A 53 7.72 -26.65 39.77
CA ASP A 53 6.87 -25.44 39.72
C ASP A 53 6.73 -24.67 41.06
N GLY A 54 7.51 -25.03 42.08
CA GLY A 54 7.53 -24.42 43.42
C GLY A 54 8.58 -23.33 43.64
N ILE A 55 9.45 -23.03 42.65
CA ILE A 55 10.42 -21.94 42.77
C ILE A 55 9.68 -20.59 42.95
N ARG A 56 10.11 -19.81 43.95
CA ARG A 56 9.40 -18.58 44.35
C ARG A 56 9.46 -17.54 43.22
N LYS A 57 8.28 -17.10 42.75
CA LYS A 57 8.15 -15.94 41.85
C LYS A 57 8.71 -14.68 42.54
N GLY A 58 9.93 -14.28 42.20
CA GLY A 58 10.61 -13.13 42.81
C GLY A 58 11.95 -12.77 42.17
N GLU A 59 12.75 -13.76 41.73
CA GLU A 59 14.08 -13.53 41.14
C GLU A 59 14.24 -14.19 39.76
N ASP A 60 15.37 -13.93 39.08
CA ASP A 60 15.56 -14.24 37.65
C ASP A 60 15.87 -15.73 37.40
N ILE A 61 14.80 -16.52 37.30
CA ILE A 61 14.78 -17.97 37.00
C ILE A 61 15.72 -18.34 35.83
N LYS A 62 15.84 -17.48 34.80
CA LYS A 62 16.68 -17.75 33.63
C LYS A 62 18.16 -17.74 33.97
N SER A 63 18.57 -16.92 34.94
CA SER A 63 19.95 -16.87 35.45
C SER A 63 20.30 -18.12 36.28
N GLU A 64 19.34 -18.64 37.07
CA GLU A 64 19.52 -19.86 37.87
C GLU A 64 19.58 -21.11 37.01
N ILE A 65 18.68 -21.28 36.04
CA ILE A 65 18.72 -22.40 35.09
C ILE A 65 20.02 -22.35 34.26
N ALA A 66 20.41 -21.17 33.77
CA ALA A 66 21.69 -21.01 33.08
C ALA A 66 22.92 -21.22 33.97
N LYS A 67 22.77 -21.20 35.31
CA LYS A 67 23.81 -21.58 36.29
C LYS A 67 23.81 -23.09 36.53
N ALA A 68 22.64 -23.70 36.78
CA ALA A 68 22.49 -25.14 36.96
C ALA A 68 22.98 -25.95 35.74
N ILE A 69 22.78 -25.46 34.51
CA ILE A 69 23.35 -26.06 33.29
C ILE A 69 24.89 -26.00 33.31
N ARG A 70 25.50 -24.88 33.77
CA ARG A 70 26.97 -24.73 33.86
C ARG A 70 27.62 -25.52 34.99
N GLU A 71 26.89 -25.75 36.08
CA GLU A 71 27.37 -26.42 37.28
C GLU A 71 27.04 -27.92 37.30
N SER A 72 26.42 -28.42 36.22
CA SER A 72 26.15 -29.84 35.94
C SER A 72 27.23 -30.44 35.04
N ARG A 73 27.48 -31.76 35.11
CA ARG A 73 28.41 -32.47 34.19
C ARG A 73 27.71 -33.13 33.00
N ILE A 74 26.45 -33.50 33.21
CA ILE A 74 25.60 -34.21 32.27
C ILE A 74 24.30 -33.41 32.11
N SER A 75 23.79 -33.27 30.89
CA SER A 75 22.39 -32.89 30.64
C SER A 75 21.66 -34.03 29.95
N ILE A 76 20.56 -34.47 30.55
CA ILE A 76 19.63 -35.42 29.93
C ILE A 76 18.47 -34.59 29.35
N ILE A 77 18.19 -34.79 28.06
CA ILE A 77 17.12 -34.10 27.34
C ILE A 77 16.02 -35.13 27.04
N VAL A 78 14.87 -34.99 27.69
CA VAL A 78 13.69 -35.83 27.43
C VAL A 78 12.85 -35.17 26.34
N PHE A 79 13.12 -35.55 25.08
CA PHE A 79 12.28 -35.18 23.96
C PHE A 79 10.94 -35.91 24.04
N SER A 80 9.85 -35.16 23.89
CA SER A 80 8.47 -35.60 23.77
C SER A 80 7.80 -34.87 22.61
N LYS A 81 6.64 -35.35 22.13
CA LYS A 81 5.87 -34.72 21.04
C LYS A 81 5.71 -33.20 21.20
N ASN A 82 5.40 -32.70 22.40
CA ASN A 82 5.22 -31.26 22.62
C ASN A 82 6.50 -30.55 23.11
N TYR A 83 7.69 -31.16 23.07
CA TYR A 83 8.93 -30.52 23.56
C TYR A 83 9.23 -29.21 22.81
N ALA A 84 9.20 -29.25 21.47
CA ALA A 84 9.41 -28.06 20.65
C ALA A 84 8.32 -26.98 20.82
N SER A 85 7.13 -27.30 21.35
CA SER A 85 6.09 -26.28 21.65
C SER A 85 6.52 -25.27 22.72
N SER A 86 7.57 -25.57 23.48
CA SER A 86 8.06 -24.75 24.59
C SER A 86 9.30 -23.96 24.18
N THR A 87 9.17 -22.63 24.09
CA THR A 87 10.34 -21.75 23.87
C THR A 87 11.40 -21.94 24.95
N TRP A 88 11.00 -22.15 26.22
CA TRP A 88 11.93 -22.43 27.32
C TRP A 88 12.74 -23.72 27.10
N CYS A 89 12.10 -24.82 26.68
CA CYS A 89 12.81 -26.08 26.44
C CYS A 89 13.75 -25.96 25.22
N LEU A 90 13.40 -25.16 24.21
CA LEU A 90 14.29 -24.84 23.09
C LEU A 90 15.45 -23.92 23.52
N GLU A 91 15.23 -22.94 24.40
CA GLU A 91 16.29 -22.09 24.95
C GLU A 91 17.26 -22.87 25.85
N GLU A 92 16.76 -23.76 26.72
CA GLU A 92 17.55 -24.72 27.48
C GLU A 92 18.39 -25.59 26.56
N LEU A 93 17.79 -26.19 25.53
CA LEU A 93 18.49 -27.02 24.53
C LEU A 93 19.62 -26.24 23.85
N VAL A 94 19.39 -24.99 23.45
CA VAL A 94 20.43 -24.11 22.88
C VAL A 94 21.53 -23.78 23.90
N MET A 95 21.18 -23.58 25.18
CA MET A 95 22.17 -23.37 26.25
C MET A 95 23.01 -24.63 26.52
N ILE A 96 22.39 -25.82 26.57
CA ILE A 96 23.07 -27.11 26.71
C ILE A 96 24.00 -27.38 25.52
N LEU A 97 23.53 -27.17 24.30
CA LEU A 97 24.34 -27.39 23.09
C LEU A 97 25.52 -26.42 22.97
N LYS A 98 25.41 -25.19 23.50
CA LYS A 98 26.56 -24.28 23.64
C LYS A 98 27.59 -24.83 24.64
N HIS A 99 27.16 -25.31 25.82
CA HIS A 99 28.08 -25.86 26.82
C HIS A 99 28.68 -27.22 26.44
N LYS A 100 28.06 -27.99 25.54
CA LYS A 100 28.64 -29.20 24.93
C LYS A 100 30.04 -28.97 24.35
N THR A 101 30.33 -27.76 23.86
CA THR A 101 31.67 -27.40 23.34
C THR A 101 32.78 -27.35 24.40
N LEU A 102 32.42 -27.39 25.69
CA LEU A 102 33.33 -27.35 26.84
C LEU A 102 33.50 -28.72 27.53
N GLY A 103 33.11 -29.82 26.85
CA GLY A 103 33.20 -31.18 27.38
C GLY A 103 31.96 -31.66 28.16
N HIS A 104 30.88 -30.88 28.16
CA HIS A 104 29.61 -31.23 28.81
C HIS A 104 28.94 -32.43 28.12
N ILE A 105 28.57 -33.45 28.89
CA ILE A 105 27.95 -34.68 28.34
C ILE A 105 26.45 -34.42 28.08
N VAL A 106 25.97 -34.77 26.90
CA VAL A 106 24.57 -34.54 26.50
C VAL A 106 23.92 -35.85 26.04
N LEU A 107 22.89 -36.29 26.75
CA LEU A 107 22.19 -37.56 26.54
C LEU A 107 20.73 -37.31 26.11
N PRO A 108 20.37 -37.56 24.84
CA PRO A 108 18.98 -37.48 24.40
C PRO A 108 18.20 -38.74 24.78
N VAL A 109 16.99 -38.55 25.31
CA VAL A 109 15.99 -39.60 25.55
C VAL A 109 14.76 -39.24 24.72
N PHE A 110 14.27 -40.17 23.91
CA PHE A 110 13.11 -39.99 23.05
C PHE A 110 11.92 -40.71 23.68
N TYR A 111 10.99 -39.95 24.26
CA TYR A 111 9.83 -40.44 24.98
C TYR A 111 8.56 -40.19 24.17
N ASP A 112 7.95 -41.27 23.65
CA ASP A 112 6.77 -41.22 22.78
C ASP A 112 6.93 -40.27 21.57
N VAL A 113 8.13 -40.22 20.99
CA VAL A 113 8.44 -39.47 19.76
C VAL A 113 9.56 -40.19 18.99
N ASP A 114 9.49 -40.24 17.66
CA ASP A 114 10.55 -40.87 16.87
C ASP A 114 11.78 -39.94 16.73
N PRO A 115 13.04 -40.45 16.83
CA PRO A 115 14.23 -39.63 16.64
C PRO A 115 14.31 -38.93 15.27
N SER A 116 13.63 -39.46 14.25
CA SER A 116 13.55 -38.83 12.92
C SER A 116 12.53 -37.70 12.84
N GLU A 117 11.47 -37.66 13.67
CA GLU A 117 10.63 -36.47 13.83
C GLU A 117 11.48 -35.30 14.33
N VAL A 118 12.22 -35.52 15.42
CA VAL A 118 13.10 -34.51 16.04
C VAL A 118 14.21 -34.08 15.08
N ARG A 119 14.80 -35.01 14.33
CA ARG A 119 15.93 -34.73 13.41
C ARG A 119 15.51 -34.09 12.09
N LYS A 120 14.36 -34.46 11.52
CA LYS A 120 13.85 -33.91 10.25
C LYS A 120 12.91 -32.73 10.44
N GLN A 121 12.49 -32.45 11.69
CA GLN A 121 11.54 -31.38 12.05
C GLN A 121 10.18 -31.57 11.37
N ILE A 122 9.69 -32.82 11.36
CA ILE A 122 8.41 -33.23 10.75
C ILE A 122 7.33 -33.49 11.81
N GLY A 123 6.06 -33.34 11.44
CA GLY A 123 4.92 -33.68 12.30
C GLY A 123 4.81 -32.78 13.55
N SER A 124 4.84 -33.38 14.74
CA SER A 124 4.65 -32.65 16.01
C SER A 124 5.69 -31.54 16.25
N PHE A 125 6.90 -31.71 15.72
CA PHE A 125 7.96 -30.71 15.76
C PHE A 125 7.80 -29.66 14.63
N GLU A 126 7.29 -30.05 13.47
CA GLU A 126 7.00 -29.16 12.33
C GLU A 126 5.93 -28.12 12.71
N GLU A 127 4.82 -28.57 13.27
CA GLU A 127 3.77 -27.69 13.80
C GLU A 127 4.33 -26.71 14.84
N ALA A 128 5.24 -27.16 15.69
CA ALA A 128 5.83 -26.33 16.73
C ALA A 128 6.77 -25.27 16.15
N PHE A 129 7.62 -25.64 15.18
CA PHE A 129 8.51 -24.69 14.51
C PHE A 129 7.75 -23.71 13.61
N THR A 130 6.78 -24.19 12.82
CA THR A 130 5.87 -23.34 12.03
C THR A 130 5.14 -22.33 12.91
N ARG A 131 4.60 -22.76 14.05
CA ARG A 131 3.93 -21.88 15.03
C ARG A 131 4.86 -20.86 15.70
N HIS A 132 6.14 -21.20 15.92
CA HIS A 132 7.14 -20.22 16.34
C HIS A 132 7.54 -19.28 15.20
N GLU A 133 7.57 -19.75 13.95
CA GLU A 133 7.88 -18.93 12.78
C GLU A 133 6.74 -17.95 12.44
N GLU A 134 5.48 -18.38 12.57
CA GLU A 134 4.26 -17.55 12.51
C GLU A 134 4.26 -16.49 13.62
N LYS A 135 4.62 -16.89 14.85
CA LYS A 135 4.84 -15.94 15.95
C LYS A 135 5.96 -14.93 15.64
N LEU A 136 7.04 -15.34 14.98
CA LEU A 136 8.14 -14.45 14.59
C LEU A 136 7.79 -13.56 13.38
N LYS A 137 6.90 -14.02 12.49
CA LYS A 137 6.31 -13.23 11.39
C LYS A 137 5.29 -12.20 11.91
N SER A 138 4.58 -12.50 12.99
CA SER A 138 3.66 -11.54 13.63
C SER A 138 4.36 -10.59 14.61
N GLU A 139 5.50 -10.94 15.21
CA GLU A 139 6.34 -10.03 16.02
C GLU A 139 7.13 -8.96 15.21
N THR A 140 6.69 -8.63 13.99
CA THR A 140 7.45 -7.91 12.95
C THR A 140 7.65 -6.40 13.20
N GLY A 141 8.74 -6.06 13.89
CA GLY A 141 9.37 -4.75 13.79
C GLY A 141 10.62 -4.80 12.89
N LYS A 142 11.09 -3.64 12.40
CA LYS A 142 12.35 -3.55 11.63
C LYS A 142 13.52 -4.22 12.37
N THR A 143 13.67 -3.95 13.66
CA THR A 143 14.67 -4.58 14.53
C THR A 143 14.48 -6.09 14.65
N THR A 144 13.23 -6.58 14.78
CA THR A 144 12.93 -8.02 14.84
C THR A 144 13.38 -8.73 13.57
N ILE A 145 13.02 -8.19 12.39
CA ILE A 145 13.37 -8.76 11.09
C ILE A 145 14.89 -8.72 10.87
N ALA A 146 15.53 -7.58 11.17
CA ALA A 146 16.97 -7.43 11.04
C ALA A 146 17.74 -8.40 11.95
N LYS A 147 17.24 -8.67 13.15
CA LYS A 147 17.79 -9.67 14.08
C LYS A 147 17.55 -11.11 13.62
N LEU A 148 16.36 -11.45 13.13
CA LEU A 148 16.07 -12.77 12.56
C LEU A 148 16.96 -13.06 11.34
N LEU A 149 17.09 -12.10 10.42
CA LEU A 149 17.98 -12.20 9.27
C LEU A 149 19.45 -12.37 9.70
N TYR A 150 19.86 -11.72 10.79
CA TYR A 150 21.17 -11.91 11.43
C TYR A 150 21.35 -13.34 11.94
N ASP A 151 20.50 -13.77 12.88
CA ASP A 151 20.61 -15.04 13.59
C ASP A 151 20.51 -16.25 12.63
N LEU A 152 19.76 -16.15 11.54
CA LEU A 152 19.67 -17.17 10.49
C LEU A 152 20.89 -17.28 9.57
N ASN A 153 21.75 -16.25 9.49
CA ASN A 153 22.81 -16.19 8.47
C ASN A 153 24.21 -15.85 9.00
N PHE A 154 24.41 -15.40 10.24
CA PHE A 154 25.70 -14.92 10.75
C PHE A 154 26.85 -15.94 10.65
N LEU A 155 26.54 -17.24 10.63
CA LEU A 155 27.51 -18.34 10.45
C LEU A 155 27.95 -18.58 8.99
N ARG A 156 27.26 -17.99 7.99
CA ARG A 156 27.55 -18.15 6.54
C ARG A 156 28.60 -17.16 6.00
N PHE A 157 29.25 -16.43 6.91
CA PHE A 157 30.16 -15.32 6.64
C PHE A 157 31.37 -15.39 7.59
N GLU A 158 32.51 -14.83 7.15
CA GLU A 158 33.80 -14.96 7.85
C GLU A 158 33.86 -14.07 9.10
N GLY A 159 33.23 -12.90 9.03
CA GLY A 159 32.96 -12.00 10.14
C GLY A 159 31.52 -11.49 10.06
N SER A 160 30.87 -11.35 11.20
CA SER A 160 29.49 -10.90 11.29
C SER A 160 29.28 -10.08 12.56
N SER A 161 28.50 -8.99 12.48
CA SER A 161 28.24 -8.09 13.62
C SER A 161 26.82 -7.52 13.55
N PHE A 162 26.19 -7.40 14.72
CA PHE A 162 24.88 -6.78 14.93
C PHE A 162 25.04 -5.58 15.88
N LEU A 163 24.91 -4.37 15.35
CA LEU A 163 24.91 -3.13 16.12
C LEU A 163 23.47 -2.69 16.41
N GLU A 164 23.03 -2.98 17.63
CA GLU A 164 21.69 -2.68 18.14
C GLU A 164 21.56 -1.21 18.57
N ASN A 165 20.42 -0.57 18.28
CA ASN A 165 20.09 0.80 18.70
C ASN A 165 21.23 1.82 18.49
N VAL A 166 21.73 1.95 17.24
CA VAL A 166 22.84 2.83 16.85
C VAL A 166 22.56 4.28 17.22
N ARG A 167 21.35 4.81 16.96
CA ARG A 167 20.96 6.17 17.35
C ARG A 167 21.19 6.42 18.84
N VAL A 168 20.56 5.62 19.71
CA VAL A 168 20.64 5.79 21.17
C VAL A 168 22.07 5.59 21.67
N THR A 169 22.77 4.57 21.18
CA THR A 169 24.15 4.27 21.61
C THR A 169 25.11 5.38 21.20
N SER A 170 24.97 5.95 19.99
CA SER A 170 25.82 7.04 19.49
C SER A 170 25.68 8.37 20.24
N GLN A 171 24.57 8.58 20.95
CA GLN A 171 24.31 9.78 21.76
C GLN A 171 24.98 9.73 23.15
N GLN A 172 25.48 8.56 23.57
CA GLN A 172 26.23 8.40 24.82
C GLN A 172 27.67 8.91 24.66
N GLN A 173 28.29 9.33 25.78
CA GLN A 173 29.70 9.70 25.80
C GLN A 173 30.57 8.53 25.29
N ASP A 174 31.46 8.82 24.33
CA ASP A 174 32.25 7.84 23.56
C ASP A 174 31.44 6.70 22.89
N GLY A 175 30.13 6.89 22.72
CA GLY A 175 29.21 5.87 22.21
C GLY A 175 29.53 5.38 20.81
N LEU A 176 29.97 6.27 19.92
CA LEU A 176 30.37 5.91 18.55
C LEU A 176 31.69 5.11 18.53
N LEU A 177 32.66 5.49 19.37
CA LEU A 177 33.89 4.71 19.61
C LEU A 177 33.58 3.32 20.20
N ARG A 178 32.58 3.22 21.08
CA ARG A 178 32.11 1.95 21.66
C ARG A 178 31.48 1.04 20.61
N LEU A 179 30.69 1.58 19.69
CA LEU A 179 30.14 0.85 18.54
C LEU A 179 31.24 0.35 17.60
N GLN A 180 32.21 1.20 17.25
CA GLN A 180 33.36 0.79 16.43
C GLN A 180 34.21 -0.31 17.08
N LYS A 181 34.47 -0.21 18.40
CA LYS A 181 35.20 -1.23 19.17
C LYS A 181 34.46 -2.58 19.17
N LYS A 182 33.11 -2.57 19.28
CA LYS A 182 32.29 -3.80 19.14
C LYS A 182 32.39 -4.37 17.72
N PHE A 183 32.13 -3.56 16.69
CA PHE A 183 32.15 -3.97 15.28
C PHE A 183 33.47 -4.65 14.88
N LEU A 184 34.61 -4.06 15.29
CA LEU A 184 35.94 -4.64 15.06
C LEU A 184 36.17 -5.92 15.88
N SER A 185 35.75 -5.96 17.15
CA SER A 185 35.83 -7.17 17.97
C SER A 185 35.08 -8.35 17.33
N ASP A 186 33.88 -8.10 16.80
CA ASP A 186 33.02 -9.09 16.17
C ASP A 186 33.63 -9.63 14.85
N ILE A 187 34.09 -8.75 13.95
CA ILE A 187 34.64 -9.12 12.62
C ILE A 187 36.07 -9.68 12.69
N LEU A 188 36.89 -9.20 13.62
CA LEU A 188 38.25 -9.71 13.83
C LEU A 188 38.27 -10.93 14.76
N LYS A 189 37.22 -11.15 15.55
CA LYS A 189 37.12 -12.19 16.61
C LYS A 189 38.19 -12.02 17.70
N THR A 190 38.47 -10.77 18.07
CA THR A 190 39.52 -10.40 19.04
C THR A 190 39.06 -9.39 20.08
N THR A 191 39.26 -9.68 21.37
CA THR A 191 38.84 -8.82 22.50
C THR A 191 39.79 -7.64 22.79
N LYS A 192 40.95 -7.54 22.13
CA LYS A 192 42.00 -6.53 22.40
C LYS A 192 42.09 -5.43 21.33
N VAL A 193 40.94 -4.88 20.93
CA VAL A 193 40.89 -3.72 20.01
C VAL A 193 41.18 -2.43 20.79
N LYS A 194 42.41 -1.89 20.65
CA LYS A 194 42.72 -0.51 21.05
C LYS A 194 42.28 0.45 19.94
N LEU A 195 41.57 1.50 20.32
CA LEU A 195 41.23 2.65 19.46
C LEU A 195 41.20 3.92 20.32
N ASN A 196 41.88 4.94 19.83
CA ASN A 196 42.08 6.25 20.46
C ASN A 196 41.29 7.36 19.75
N SER A 197 40.89 7.17 18.49
CA SER A 197 40.04 8.12 17.75
C SER A 197 38.99 7.45 16.85
N ILE A 198 37.93 8.19 16.50
CA ILE A 198 36.86 7.71 15.61
C ILE A 198 37.40 7.43 14.20
N ALA A 199 38.28 8.29 13.67
CA ALA A 199 38.84 8.15 12.33
C ALA A 199 39.77 6.92 12.21
N GLU A 200 40.58 6.64 13.24
CA GLU A 200 41.36 5.41 13.38
C GLU A 200 40.43 4.18 13.36
N GLY A 201 39.30 4.25 14.08
CA GLY A 201 38.27 3.21 14.08
C GLY A 201 37.67 2.97 12.69
N THR A 202 37.27 4.02 11.99
CA THR A 202 36.71 3.92 10.63
C THR A 202 37.73 3.35 9.65
N ALA A 203 38.99 3.78 9.69
CA ALA A 203 40.05 3.25 8.83
C ALA A 203 40.33 1.76 9.08
N MET A 204 40.34 1.33 10.35
CA MET A 204 40.45 -0.09 10.70
C MET A 204 39.23 -0.90 10.25
N ILE A 205 38.03 -0.33 10.33
CA ILE A 205 36.78 -0.97 9.88
C ILE A 205 36.79 -1.19 8.37
N ILE A 206 37.09 -0.15 7.58
CA ILE A 206 37.21 -0.25 6.12
C ILE A 206 38.19 -1.37 5.75
N LYS A 207 39.38 -1.39 6.36
CA LYS A 207 40.39 -2.44 6.12
C LYS A 207 39.91 -3.85 6.48
N ALA A 208 39.02 -3.99 7.49
CA ALA A 208 38.47 -5.28 7.87
C ALA A 208 37.37 -5.78 6.91
N ILE A 209 36.53 -4.89 6.37
CA ILE A 209 35.40 -5.24 5.47
C ILE A 209 35.79 -5.35 3.98
N CYS A 210 36.90 -4.74 3.58
CA CYS A 210 37.46 -4.92 2.23
C CYS A 210 38.12 -6.29 2.02
N CYS A 211 38.55 -6.96 3.10
CA CYS A 211 39.40 -8.17 3.03
C CYS A 211 38.75 -9.46 3.57
N LYS A 212 37.45 -9.42 3.90
CA LYS A 212 36.68 -10.58 4.37
C LYS A 212 35.25 -10.56 3.85
N LYS A 213 34.65 -11.72 3.60
CA LYS A 213 33.23 -11.84 3.29
C LYS A 213 32.40 -11.63 4.56
N VAL A 214 31.81 -10.44 4.73
CA VAL A 214 31.15 -10.01 5.97
C VAL A 214 29.63 -9.92 5.89
N PHE A 215 28.95 -10.09 7.03
CA PHE A 215 27.51 -9.81 7.18
C PHE A 215 27.24 -8.89 8.37
N ILE A 216 26.79 -7.68 8.07
CA ILE A 216 26.66 -6.57 9.01
C ILE A 216 25.19 -6.17 9.14
N VAL A 217 24.74 -5.89 10.35
CA VAL A 217 23.42 -5.32 10.62
C VAL A 217 23.56 -4.09 11.52
N LEU A 218 23.02 -2.95 11.06
CA LEU A 218 22.99 -1.67 11.76
C LEU A 218 21.54 -1.29 12.07
N ASP A 219 21.16 -1.24 13.36
CA ASP A 219 19.78 -1.05 13.77
C ASP A 219 19.49 0.35 14.35
N ASP A 220 18.31 0.90 14.03
CA ASP A 220 17.82 2.23 14.43
C ASP A 220 18.85 3.35 14.14
N VAL A 221 19.28 3.46 12.87
CA VAL A 221 20.19 4.53 12.38
C VAL A 221 19.40 5.80 12.00
N ASP A 222 19.96 6.97 12.34
CA ASP A 222 19.25 8.26 12.31
C ASP A 222 20.06 9.46 11.77
N LYS A 223 21.39 9.32 11.58
CA LYS A 223 22.27 10.37 11.01
C LYS A 223 23.27 9.78 10.01
N LEU A 224 23.74 10.62 9.07
CA LEU A 224 24.77 10.21 8.12
C LEU A 224 26.12 9.93 8.81
N ASP A 225 26.51 10.79 9.76
CA ASP A 225 27.74 10.66 10.55
C ASP A 225 27.87 9.29 11.27
N GLN A 226 26.74 8.67 11.62
CA GLN A 226 26.71 7.31 12.20
C GLN A 226 27.09 6.24 11.16
N LEU A 227 26.64 6.40 9.90
CA LEU A 227 26.99 5.51 8.79
C LEU A 227 28.44 5.72 8.37
N ASP A 228 28.87 6.97 8.18
CA ASP A 228 30.24 7.28 7.74
C ASP A 228 31.28 6.81 8.76
N ALA A 229 30.99 6.90 10.07
CA ALA A 229 31.87 6.37 11.11
C ALA A 229 31.93 4.83 11.18
N LEU A 230 30.84 4.13 10.80
CA LEU A 230 30.69 2.67 10.95
C LEU A 230 30.92 1.86 9.67
N LEU A 231 30.81 2.47 8.48
CA LEU A 231 31.02 1.84 7.17
C LEU A 231 32.10 2.54 6.34
N GLY A 232 32.40 3.82 6.63
CA GLY A 232 33.31 4.64 5.86
C GLY A 232 32.66 5.26 4.62
N VAL A 233 33.16 6.44 4.24
CA VAL A 233 32.74 7.11 3.00
C VAL A 233 33.20 6.28 1.79
N ARG A 234 32.26 5.56 1.17
CA ARG A 234 32.43 4.81 -0.10
C ARG A 234 33.53 3.71 -0.11
N GLY A 235 33.56 2.85 0.90
CA GLY A 235 34.44 1.66 0.94
C GLY A 235 34.01 0.52 -0.01
N TRP A 236 34.97 -0.11 -0.71
CA TRP A 236 34.72 -1.30 -1.55
C TRP A 236 34.53 -2.55 -0.68
N LEU A 237 33.32 -3.07 -0.59
CA LEU A 237 33.01 -4.30 0.14
C LEU A 237 33.56 -5.54 -0.58
N PHE A 238 34.09 -6.50 0.18
CA PHE A 238 34.52 -7.79 -0.39
C PHE A 238 33.34 -8.50 -1.09
N PRO A 239 33.52 -9.08 -2.30
CA PRO A 239 32.44 -9.69 -3.07
C PRO A 239 31.60 -10.72 -2.29
N GLY A 240 30.28 -10.64 -2.44
CA GLY A 240 29.35 -11.53 -1.73
C GLY A 240 29.07 -11.15 -0.26
N SER A 241 29.67 -10.09 0.28
CA SER A 241 29.30 -9.50 1.57
C SER A 241 27.87 -8.94 1.56
N LYS A 242 27.30 -8.73 2.75
CA LYS A 242 25.95 -8.21 2.96
C LYS A 242 25.90 -7.18 4.10
N ILE A 243 25.11 -6.13 3.91
CA ILE A 243 24.76 -5.17 4.96
C ILE A 243 23.24 -5.02 4.97
N ILE A 244 22.67 -4.99 6.17
CA ILE A 244 21.29 -4.56 6.44
C ILE A 244 21.35 -3.33 7.34
N ILE A 245 20.52 -2.33 7.04
CA ILE A 245 20.37 -1.13 7.87
C ILE A 245 18.88 -0.93 8.12
N THR A 246 18.50 -0.69 9.38
CA THR A 246 17.16 -0.24 9.73
C THR A 246 17.20 1.25 10.07
N THR A 247 16.22 2.00 9.57
CA THR A 247 16.14 3.45 9.78
C THR A 247 14.71 3.93 9.80
N ARG A 248 14.49 5.11 10.40
CA ARG A 248 13.24 5.88 10.35
C ARG A 248 13.28 7.01 9.32
N ARG A 249 14.39 7.18 8.59
CA ARG A 249 14.57 8.25 7.60
C ARG A 249 14.95 7.69 6.23
N GLU A 250 14.12 7.92 5.22
CA GLU A 250 14.39 7.40 3.87
C GLU A 250 15.58 8.12 3.21
N ARG A 251 15.74 9.43 3.43
CA ARG A 251 16.84 10.23 2.85
C ARG A 251 18.25 9.78 3.24
N LEU A 252 18.45 9.08 4.37
CA LEU A 252 19.75 8.52 4.74
C LEU A 252 20.24 7.44 3.77
N LEU A 253 19.33 6.82 3.02
CA LEU A 253 19.64 5.72 2.11
C LEU A 253 20.15 6.25 0.76
N GLY A 254 19.68 7.42 0.33
CA GLY A 254 20.01 8.05 -0.96
C GLY A 254 21.47 8.53 -1.12
N ALA A 255 22.31 8.40 -0.08
CA ALA A 255 23.74 8.72 -0.15
C ALA A 255 24.59 7.63 -0.84
N TYR A 256 24.00 6.46 -1.13
CA TYR A 256 24.67 5.31 -1.73
C TYR A 256 24.06 5.01 -3.11
N GLU A 257 24.88 4.71 -4.13
CA GLU A 257 24.36 4.58 -5.51
C GLU A 257 23.83 3.18 -5.88
N PHE A 258 23.93 2.19 -4.98
CA PHE A 258 23.52 0.80 -5.23
C PHE A 258 22.85 0.13 -4.02
N TYR A 259 21.56 0.37 -3.80
CA TYR A 259 20.80 -0.25 -2.70
C TYR A 259 19.39 -0.73 -3.11
N LYS A 260 18.89 -1.77 -2.42
CA LYS A 260 17.47 -2.16 -2.48
C LYS A 260 16.77 -1.79 -1.17
N VAL A 261 15.78 -0.91 -1.25
CA VAL A 261 14.79 -0.72 -0.17
C VAL A 261 13.76 -1.84 -0.24
N HIS A 262 13.40 -2.38 0.92
CA HIS A 262 12.19 -3.15 1.17
C HIS A 262 11.42 -2.35 2.22
N ARG A 263 10.33 -1.70 1.82
CA ARG A 263 9.44 -1.04 2.78
C ARG A 263 8.61 -2.13 3.45
N LEU A 264 8.52 -2.10 4.77
CA LEU A 264 7.56 -2.92 5.49
C LEU A 264 6.16 -2.32 5.32
N GLU A 265 5.17 -3.17 5.43
CA GLU A 265 3.75 -2.82 5.39
C GLU A 265 3.16 -2.97 6.80
N ASN A 266 1.96 -2.42 7.03
CA ASN A 266 1.21 -2.65 8.26
C ASN A 266 0.66 -4.09 8.24
N LEU A 267 0.53 -4.74 9.40
CA LEU A 267 -0.10 -6.07 9.46
C LEU A 267 -1.55 -6.00 8.98
N SER A 268 -2.00 -7.02 8.25
CA SER A 268 -3.41 -7.17 7.90
C SER A 268 -4.30 -7.30 9.15
N ASP A 269 -5.61 -7.10 9.01
CA ASP A 269 -6.57 -7.24 10.11
C ASP A 269 -6.46 -8.62 10.80
N ASP A 270 -6.19 -9.67 10.03
CA ASP A 270 -6.16 -11.05 10.51
C ASP A 270 -4.84 -11.39 11.21
N GLU A 271 -3.68 -11.03 10.64
CA GLU A 271 -2.37 -11.13 11.33
C GLU A 271 -2.34 -10.26 12.60
N SER A 272 -2.96 -9.08 12.54
CA SER A 272 -3.11 -8.19 13.70
C SER A 272 -3.97 -8.80 14.79
N LEU A 273 -5.06 -9.49 14.41
CA LEU A 273 -5.93 -10.22 15.35
C LEU A 273 -5.22 -11.43 15.94
N GLU A 274 -4.34 -12.10 15.19
CA GLU A 274 -3.51 -13.18 15.70
C GLU A 274 -2.49 -12.66 16.73
N LEU A 275 -1.70 -11.64 16.37
CA LEU A 275 -0.73 -11.00 17.27
C LEU A 275 -1.40 -10.46 18.54
N PHE A 276 -2.56 -9.82 18.38
CA PHE A 276 -3.36 -9.34 19.49
C PHE A 276 -3.79 -10.49 20.41
N SER A 277 -4.27 -11.59 19.83
CA SER A 277 -4.73 -12.76 20.59
C SER A 277 -3.58 -13.45 21.33
N TRP A 278 -2.39 -13.52 20.71
CA TRP A 278 -1.19 -14.01 21.38
C TRP A 278 -0.82 -13.17 22.61
N HIS A 279 -0.90 -11.84 22.51
CA HIS A 279 -0.58 -10.94 23.63
C HIS A 279 -1.68 -10.83 24.69
N ALA A 280 -2.96 -10.99 24.32
CA ALA A 280 -4.09 -10.88 25.24
C ALA A 280 -4.50 -12.22 25.89
N PHE A 281 -4.44 -13.33 25.15
CA PHE A 281 -4.95 -14.64 25.56
C PHE A 281 -3.89 -15.76 25.57
N GLY A 282 -2.68 -15.53 25.04
CA GLY A 282 -1.62 -16.54 24.97
C GLY A 282 -1.83 -17.62 23.89
N LYS A 283 -2.64 -17.32 22.85
CA LYS A 283 -2.95 -18.19 21.72
C LYS A 283 -3.35 -17.38 20.49
N CYS A 284 -3.26 -17.97 19.29
CA CYS A 284 -3.56 -17.32 18.01
C CYS A 284 -5.01 -16.79 17.84
N CYS A 285 -5.99 -17.27 18.60
CA CYS A 285 -7.40 -16.89 18.42
C CYS A 285 -8.06 -16.33 19.70
N PRO A 286 -9.05 -15.42 19.58
CA PRO A 286 -9.76 -14.87 20.74
C PRO A 286 -10.46 -15.91 21.61
N ASN A 287 -10.79 -15.55 22.85
CA ASN A 287 -11.74 -16.33 23.66
C ASN A 287 -13.19 -16.10 23.21
N ASN A 288 -14.05 -17.10 23.43
CA ASN A 288 -15.48 -17.00 23.08
C ASN A 288 -16.12 -15.76 23.73
N GLY A 289 -16.85 -14.97 22.94
CA GLY A 289 -17.41 -13.68 23.35
C GLY A 289 -16.45 -12.47 23.27
N TYR A 290 -15.14 -12.67 23.12
CA TYR A 290 -14.16 -11.57 23.00
C TYR A 290 -13.86 -11.18 21.54
N GLY A 291 -14.23 -12.00 20.55
CA GLY A 291 -13.86 -11.80 19.14
C GLY A 291 -14.18 -10.41 18.58
N GLU A 292 -15.41 -9.92 18.76
CA GLU A 292 -15.84 -8.61 18.27
C GLU A 292 -15.08 -7.45 18.93
N VAL A 293 -14.86 -7.52 20.25
CA VAL A 293 -14.08 -6.50 20.96
C VAL A 293 -12.60 -6.57 20.57
N SER A 294 -12.08 -7.76 20.29
CA SER A 294 -10.71 -7.96 19.79
C SER A 294 -10.53 -7.33 18.41
N LYS A 295 -11.47 -7.55 17.47
CA LYS A 295 -11.49 -6.86 16.17
C LYS A 295 -11.55 -5.33 16.30
N ARG A 296 -12.34 -4.81 17.25
CA ARG A 296 -12.36 -3.36 17.57
C ARG A 296 -11.03 -2.84 18.13
N VAL A 297 -10.30 -3.61 18.95
CA VAL A 297 -8.95 -3.21 19.45
C VAL A 297 -7.92 -3.24 18.31
N VAL A 298 -7.97 -4.26 17.45
CA VAL A 298 -7.13 -4.39 16.26
C VAL A 298 -7.34 -3.22 15.29
N SER A 299 -8.59 -2.89 14.98
CA SER A 299 -8.95 -1.74 14.16
C SER A 299 -8.47 -0.42 14.77
N TYR A 300 -8.53 -0.26 16.11
CA TYR A 300 -7.91 0.87 16.80
C TYR A 300 -6.37 0.90 16.71
N CYS A 301 -5.70 -0.23 16.45
CA CYS A 301 -4.25 -0.24 16.24
C CYS A 301 -3.83 0.05 14.79
N GLY A 302 -4.68 -0.26 13.80
CA GLY A 302 -4.39 -0.09 12.37
C GLY A 302 -3.10 -0.79 11.92
N GLY A 303 -2.97 -2.08 12.23
CA GLY A 303 -1.84 -2.90 11.77
C GLY A 303 -0.47 -2.62 12.41
N ILE A 304 -0.31 -1.61 13.28
CA ILE A 304 0.97 -1.34 13.95
C ILE A 304 1.26 -2.40 15.04
N PRO A 305 2.28 -3.28 14.88
CA PRO A 305 2.51 -4.41 15.80
C PRO A 305 2.84 -3.98 17.23
N LEU A 306 3.50 -2.82 17.37
CA LEU A 306 3.85 -2.24 18.66
C LEU A 306 2.62 -1.80 19.47
N ALA A 307 1.60 -1.23 18.80
CA ALA A 307 0.35 -0.82 19.43
C ALA A 307 -0.47 -2.05 19.85
N ILE A 308 -0.58 -3.02 18.94
CA ILE A 308 -1.23 -4.31 19.17
C ILE A 308 -0.64 -5.02 20.39
N LYS A 309 0.70 -5.09 20.47
CA LYS A 309 1.43 -5.71 21.58
C LYS A 309 1.21 -5.01 22.92
N VAL A 310 1.21 -3.67 22.94
CA VAL A 310 0.95 -2.90 24.18
C VAL A 310 -0.50 -3.09 24.64
N LEU A 311 -1.49 -2.93 23.76
CA LEU A 311 -2.90 -3.08 24.16
C LEU A 311 -3.25 -4.53 24.51
N GLY A 312 -2.77 -5.52 23.76
CA GLY A 312 -2.95 -6.94 24.10
C GLY A 312 -2.39 -7.28 25.48
N SER A 313 -1.16 -6.84 25.77
CA SER A 313 -0.53 -7.04 27.08
C SER A 313 -1.27 -6.29 28.21
N SER A 314 -1.76 -5.07 27.96
CA SER A 314 -2.52 -4.28 28.95
C SER A 314 -3.93 -4.79 29.20
N LEU A 315 -4.53 -5.49 28.23
CA LEU A 315 -5.89 -6.04 28.33
C LEU A 315 -5.89 -7.50 28.80
N SER A 316 -4.76 -8.20 28.73
CA SER A 316 -4.60 -9.59 29.19
C SER A 316 -5.10 -9.78 30.63
N GLY A 317 -5.79 -10.89 30.88
CA GLY A 317 -6.40 -11.24 32.18
C GLY A 317 -7.64 -10.43 32.58
N ASN A 318 -7.96 -9.31 31.92
CA ASN A 318 -9.13 -8.49 32.25
C ASN A 318 -10.43 -9.04 31.63
N CYS A 319 -11.58 -8.68 32.23
CA CYS A 319 -12.89 -9.10 31.73
C CYS A 319 -13.42 -8.21 30.60
N LEU A 320 -14.36 -8.75 29.81
CA LEU A 320 -14.96 -8.09 28.63
C LEU A 320 -15.54 -6.68 28.90
N ASN A 321 -16.02 -6.41 30.12
CA ASN A 321 -16.55 -5.09 30.48
C ASN A 321 -15.43 -4.06 30.70
N VAL A 322 -14.31 -4.46 31.31
CA VAL A 322 -13.10 -3.64 31.42
C VAL A 322 -12.52 -3.38 30.04
N TRP A 323 -12.52 -4.38 29.15
CA TRP A 323 -12.06 -4.22 27.76
C TRP A 323 -12.86 -3.15 27.00
N LYS A 324 -14.20 -3.18 27.08
CA LYS A 324 -15.07 -2.17 26.45
C LYS A 324 -14.77 -0.78 27.01
N SER A 325 -14.81 -0.64 28.34
CA SER A 325 -14.54 0.63 29.03
C SER A 325 -13.14 1.21 28.71
N GLN A 326 -12.11 0.38 28.69
CA GLN A 326 -10.75 0.80 28.32
C GLN A 326 -10.65 1.17 26.84
N LEU A 327 -11.31 0.45 25.92
CA LEU A 327 -11.34 0.82 24.51
C LEU A 327 -12.08 2.15 24.27
N ASP A 328 -13.20 2.37 24.95
CA ASP A 328 -13.96 3.61 24.82
C ASP A 328 -13.21 4.79 25.49
N LYS A 329 -12.44 4.55 26.55
CA LYS A 329 -11.43 5.51 27.07
C LYS A 329 -10.32 5.80 26.05
N LEU A 330 -9.80 4.79 25.34
CA LEU A 330 -8.72 4.94 24.35
C LEU A 330 -9.11 5.79 23.12
N LYS A 331 -10.42 5.91 22.83
CA LYS A 331 -10.93 6.88 21.83
C LYS A 331 -10.75 8.33 22.26
N ALA A 332 -10.82 8.61 23.57
CA ALA A 332 -10.78 9.95 24.16
C ALA A 332 -9.39 10.36 24.66
N ILE A 333 -8.62 9.41 25.21
CA ILE A 333 -7.26 9.60 25.71
C ILE A 333 -6.41 8.39 25.26
N PRO A 334 -5.48 8.57 24.31
CA PRO A 334 -4.61 7.48 23.83
C PRO A 334 -3.72 6.88 24.91
N ASP A 335 -3.24 5.65 24.71
CA ASP A 335 -2.34 4.98 25.66
C ASP A 335 -0.98 5.69 25.72
N SER A 336 -0.53 6.02 26.94
CA SER A 336 0.72 6.74 27.17
C SER A 336 1.96 6.01 26.66
N GLN A 337 2.03 4.67 26.78
CA GLN A 337 3.18 3.91 26.29
C GLN A 337 3.24 3.82 24.76
N ILE A 338 2.09 3.94 24.09
CA ILE A 338 2.03 4.04 22.62
C ILE A 338 2.44 5.46 22.20
N VAL A 339 1.86 6.48 22.83
CA VAL A 339 2.19 7.90 22.60
C VAL A 339 3.69 8.14 22.79
N GLU A 340 4.30 7.74 23.90
CA GLU A 340 5.73 7.91 24.18
C GLU A 340 6.63 7.31 23.09
N LYS A 341 6.32 6.09 22.61
CA LYS A 341 7.15 5.37 21.63
C LYS A 341 7.03 5.94 20.22
N LEU A 342 5.87 6.49 19.86
CA LEU A 342 5.67 7.23 18.60
C LEU A 342 6.31 8.63 18.69
N ARG A 343 6.15 9.30 19.84
CA ARG A 343 6.60 10.66 20.11
C ARG A 343 8.10 10.85 19.95
N ILE A 344 8.92 9.82 20.14
CA ILE A 344 10.37 9.86 19.86
C ILE A 344 10.68 10.38 18.44
N SER A 345 9.83 10.08 17.45
CA SER A 345 10.01 10.59 16.08
C SER A 345 9.67 12.09 15.98
N TYR A 346 8.64 12.56 16.69
CA TYR A 346 8.23 13.97 16.76
C TYR A 346 9.20 14.85 17.58
N ASP A 347 9.61 14.41 18.77
CA ASP A 347 10.57 15.15 19.61
C ASP A 347 11.94 15.30 18.92
N SER A 348 12.26 14.42 17.95
CA SER A 348 13.48 14.47 17.12
C SER A 348 13.42 15.44 15.92
N LEU A 349 12.31 16.16 15.71
CA LEU A 349 12.21 17.23 14.71
C LEU A 349 13.19 18.37 15.04
N GLN A 350 13.77 18.98 14.00
CA GLN A 350 14.96 19.85 14.14
C GLN A 350 14.64 21.18 14.82
N ASP A 351 13.43 21.70 14.64
CA ASP A 351 12.97 22.97 15.20
C ASP A 351 11.53 22.81 15.74
N ASP A 352 11.01 23.87 16.35
CA ASP A 352 9.62 23.93 16.80
C ASP A 352 8.65 24.33 15.67
N HIS A 353 9.17 24.61 14.47
CA HIS A 353 8.38 25.00 13.31
C HIS A 353 7.72 23.78 12.66
N ASP A 354 8.51 22.75 12.35
CA ASP A 354 8.02 21.44 11.89
C ASP A 354 7.11 20.77 12.93
N LYS A 355 7.41 20.95 14.22
CA LYS A 355 6.55 20.47 15.32
C LYS A 355 5.18 21.14 15.30
N ARG A 356 5.13 22.48 15.22
CA ARG A 356 3.87 23.24 15.08
C ARG A 356 3.12 22.87 13.81
N LEU A 357 3.83 22.65 12.70
CA LEU A 357 3.24 22.20 11.44
C LEU A 357 2.56 20.83 11.62
N PHE A 358 3.26 19.84 12.18
CA PHE A 358 2.71 18.51 12.44
C PHE A 358 1.41 18.57 13.29
N LEU A 359 1.37 19.40 14.33
CA LEU A 359 0.17 19.56 15.17
C LEU A 359 -1.01 20.17 14.39
N ASN A 360 -0.75 21.17 13.53
CA ASN A 360 -1.77 21.77 12.67
C ASN A 360 -2.30 20.76 11.63
N LEU A 361 -1.41 19.98 11.00
CA LEU A 361 -1.80 18.91 10.08
C LEU A 361 -2.67 17.87 10.78
N ALA A 362 -2.24 17.36 11.95
CA ALA A 362 -2.97 16.36 12.73
C ALA A 362 -4.37 16.80 13.16
N CYS A 363 -4.57 18.08 13.46
CA CYS A 363 -5.86 18.62 13.91
C CYS A 363 -6.82 19.01 12.77
N PHE A 364 -6.29 19.56 11.67
CA PHE A 364 -7.10 20.17 10.62
C PHE A 364 -7.01 19.50 9.25
N PHE A 365 -5.82 19.13 8.78
CA PHE A 365 -5.54 18.88 7.35
C PHE A 365 -5.28 17.43 6.94
N VAL A 366 -5.40 16.44 7.84
CA VAL A 366 -5.44 15.02 7.43
C VAL A 366 -6.66 14.79 6.53
N GLY A 367 -6.45 14.19 5.35
CA GLY A 367 -7.47 14.05 4.32
C GLY A 367 -7.73 15.33 3.51
N SER A 368 -6.82 16.32 3.56
CA SER A 368 -6.89 17.53 2.74
C SER A 368 -5.84 17.55 1.62
N ASP A 369 -6.20 18.18 0.51
CA ASP A 369 -5.29 18.49 -0.60
C ASP A 369 -4.04 19.24 -0.10
N LYS A 370 -2.87 18.73 -0.52
CA LYS A 370 -1.55 19.19 -0.08
C LYS A 370 -1.27 20.64 -0.45
N ASP A 371 -1.54 21.05 -1.68
CA ASP A 371 -1.14 22.39 -2.17
C ASP A 371 -2.09 23.49 -1.67
N SER A 372 -3.36 23.15 -1.40
CA SER A 372 -4.28 23.98 -0.62
C SER A 372 -3.79 24.17 0.80
N THR A 373 -3.32 23.09 1.43
CA THR A 373 -2.76 23.12 2.79
C THR A 373 -1.48 23.97 2.86
N ILE A 374 -0.61 23.88 1.85
CA ILE A 374 0.58 24.75 1.70
C ILE A 374 0.17 26.22 1.61
N SER A 375 -0.72 26.58 0.69
CA SER A 375 -1.15 27.98 0.53
C SER A 375 -1.83 28.55 1.79
N ILE A 376 -2.55 27.73 2.56
CA ILE A 376 -3.16 28.13 3.84
C ILE A 376 -2.11 28.36 4.94
N LEU A 377 -1.19 27.41 5.12
CA LEU A 377 -0.24 27.44 6.23
C LEU A 377 0.93 28.40 5.97
N ASP A 378 1.37 28.56 4.72
CA ASP A 378 2.31 29.64 4.35
C ASP A 378 1.67 31.02 4.63
N GLY A 379 0.37 31.17 4.38
CA GLY A 379 -0.41 32.33 4.81
C GLY A 379 -0.41 32.57 6.33
N CYS A 380 -0.27 31.50 7.13
CA CYS A 380 -0.13 31.54 8.58
C CYS A 380 1.29 31.82 9.09
N GLY A 381 2.27 31.94 8.18
CA GLY A 381 3.69 32.16 8.45
C GLY A 381 4.53 30.88 8.51
N PHE A 382 4.11 29.80 7.84
CA PHE A 382 4.88 28.56 7.75
C PHE A 382 5.74 28.47 6.47
N TYR A 383 6.74 27.60 6.48
CA TYR A 383 7.51 27.15 5.31
C TYR A 383 7.03 25.75 4.89
N THR A 384 5.76 25.65 4.51
CA THR A 384 5.00 24.38 4.55
C THR A 384 5.52 23.36 3.55
N VAL A 385 6.04 23.79 2.40
CA VAL A 385 6.69 22.90 1.41
C VAL A 385 7.86 22.12 2.02
N VAL A 386 8.74 22.81 2.74
CA VAL A 386 9.92 22.20 3.38
C VAL A 386 9.50 21.34 4.57
N GLY A 387 8.59 21.84 5.41
CA GLY A 387 8.14 21.11 6.59
C GLY A 387 7.34 19.85 6.27
N ILE A 388 6.46 19.87 5.25
CA ILE A 388 5.79 18.65 4.77
C ILE A 388 6.83 17.63 4.32
N GLN A 389 7.85 18.05 3.56
CA GLN A 389 8.92 17.15 3.13
C GLN A 389 9.71 16.57 4.31
N ASN A 390 10.06 17.40 5.32
CA ASN A 390 10.75 16.95 6.53
C ASN A 390 9.92 15.92 7.32
N LEU A 391 8.59 16.05 7.33
CA LEU A 391 7.67 15.10 7.97
C LEU A 391 7.52 13.80 7.17
N VAL A 392 7.46 13.88 5.82
CA VAL A 392 7.47 12.70 4.93
C VAL A 392 8.78 11.93 5.07
N ASP A 393 9.93 12.61 5.08
CA ASP A 393 11.27 12.00 5.23
C ASP A 393 11.40 11.12 6.47
N ARG A 394 10.62 11.42 7.51
CA ARG A 394 10.60 10.79 8.84
C ARG A 394 9.44 9.81 9.02
N CYS A 395 8.68 9.55 7.95
CA CYS A 395 7.46 8.73 7.95
C CYS A 395 6.40 9.19 8.97
N LEU A 396 6.30 10.50 9.22
CA LEU A 396 5.27 11.08 10.11
C LEU A 396 3.96 11.42 9.39
N ILE A 397 4.04 11.66 8.07
CA ILE A 397 2.92 11.81 7.14
C ILE A 397 3.28 11.15 5.80
N SER A 398 2.27 10.94 4.97
CA SER A 398 2.38 10.48 3.59
C SER A 398 1.56 11.40 2.67
N ILE A 399 1.81 11.31 1.37
CA ILE A 399 0.99 11.92 0.32
C ILE A 399 0.53 10.78 -0.58
N ASP A 400 -0.77 10.69 -0.85
CA ASP A 400 -1.34 9.64 -1.70
C ASP A 400 -1.34 10.02 -3.20
N GLU A 401 -1.79 9.09 -4.04
CA GLU A 401 -1.87 9.26 -5.50
C GLU A 401 -2.85 10.38 -5.93
N SER A 402 -3.73 10.85 -5.03
CA SER A 402 -4.62 12.00 -5.23
C SER A 402 -4.02 13.33 -4.79
N ASN A 403 -2.75 13.37 -4.38
CA ASN A 403 -2.08 14.53 -3.77
C ASN A 403 -2.72 14.99 -2.45
N THR A 404 -3.35 14.06 -1.73
CA THR A 404 -3.98 14.29 -0.41
C THR A 404 -3.02 13.91 0.72
N LEU A 405 -3.04 14.70 1.82
CA LEU A 405 -2.21 14.48 2.99
C LEU A 405 -2.77 13.39 3.90
N VAL A 406 -2.03 12.27 3.99
CA VAL A 406 -2.38 11.11 4.81
C VAL A 406 -1.50 11.09 6.07
N MET A 407 -2.08 10.69 7.20
CA MET A 407 -1.37 10.53 8.46
C MET A 407 -1.97 9.32 9.19
N HIS A 408 -1.14 8.37 9.60
CA HIS A 408 -1.60 7.21 10.37
C HIS A 408 -2.34 7.68 11.63
N HIS A 409 -3.51 7.09 11.92
CA HIS A 409 -4.42 7.61 12.95
C HIS A 409 -3.80 7.63 14.36
N LEU A 410 -2.91 6.68 14.70
CA LEU A 410 -2.16 6.74 15.98
C LEU A 410 -1.17 7.92 16.05
N LEU A 411 -0.59 8.35 14.92
CA LEU A 411 0.23 9.58 14.87
C LEU A 411 -0.66 10.83 14.97
N GLN A 412 -1.84 10.80 14.34
CA GLN A 412 -2.83 11.87 14.47
C GLN A 412 -3.31 12.02 15.93
N GLN A 413 -3.61 10.91 16.59
CA GLN A 413 -4.02 10.90 18.00
C GLN A 413 -2.86 11.32 18.93
N MET A 414 -1.62 10.94 18.64
CA MET A 414 -0.44 11.46 19.34
C MET A 414 -0.33 12.99 19.22
N GLY A 415 -0.50 13.56 18.03
CA GLY A 415 -0.51 15.02 17.82
C GLY A 415 -1.64 15.73 18.58
N ARG A 416 -2.84 15.17 18.53
CA ARG A 416 -4.02 15.66 19.28
C ARG A 416 -3.84 15.61 20.80
N GLU A 417 -3.20 14.56 21.31
CA GLU A 417 -2.86 14.40 22.73
C GLU A 417 -1.78 15.39 23.17
N ILE A 418 -0.76 15.66 22.34
CA ILE A 418 0.25 16.69 22.63
C ILE A 418 -0.41 18.06 22.83
N VAL A 419 -1.34 18.46 21.95
CA VAL A 419 -2.14 19.69 22.11
C VAL A 419 -3.00 19.65 23.38
N ARG A 420 -3.63 18.52 23.69
CA ARG A 420 -4.45 18.36 24.91
C ARG A 420 -3.62 18.56 26.19
N GLN A 421 -2.35 18.18 26.17
CA GLN A 421 -1.43 18.27 27.30
C GLN A 421 -0.83 19.67 27.51
N GLU A 422 -0.98 20.61 26.57
CA GLU A 422 -0.61 22.03 26.78
C GLU A 422 -1.41 22.66 27.92
N SER A 423 -2.70 22.31 28.03
CA SER A 423 -3.57 22.65 29.16
C SER A 423 -4.60 21.54 29.36
N PRO A 424 -4.32 20.54 30.22
CA PRO A 424 -5.20 19.39 30.41
C PRO A 424 -6.57 19.75 30.98
N LYS A 425 -6.64 20.78 31.84
CA LYS A 425 -7.84 21.17 32.61
C LYS A 425 -8.63 22.33 32.01
N GLU A 426 -7.97 23.25 31.31
CA GLU A 426 -8.58 24.49 30.81
C GLU A 426 -8.39 24.57 29.28
N PRO A 427 -9.35 24.05 28.48
CA PRO A 427 -9.20 23.99 27.02
C PRO A 427 -8.97 25.36 26.38
N GLY A 428 -9.54 26.43 26.96
CA GLY A 428 -9.38 27.81 26.49
C GLY A 428 -7.95 28.36 26.49
N ASN A 429 -6.99 27.66 27.12
CA ASN A 429 -5.56 28.02 27.17
C ASN A 429 -4.69 27.19 26.19
N ARG A 430 -5.27 26.26 25.41
CA ARG A 430 -4.54 25.47 24.41
C ARG A 430 -4.33 26.25 23.11
N SER A 431 -3.29 25.91 22.36
CA SER A 431 -2.97 26.50 21.05
C SER A 431 -4.00 26.12 19.98
N ILE A 432 -4.55 24.91 20.04
CA ILE A 432 -5.53 24.37 19.10
C ILE A 432 -6.70 23.72 19.84
N LEU A 433 -7.92 24.11 19.50
CA LEU A 433 -9.15 23.43 19.93
C LEU A 433 -9.67 22.53 18.81
N TRP A 434 -9.25 21.26 18.81
CA TRP A 434 -9.65 20.26 17.83
C TRP A 434 -10.87 19.43 18.24
N ASN A 435 -11.11 19.27 19.55
CA ASN A 435 -12.25 18.53 20.11
C ASN A 435 -13.49 19.43 20.12
N HIS A 436 -14.62 18.91 19.63
CA HIS A 436 -15.83 19.70 19.42
C HIS A 436 -16.58 20.03 20.71
N GLU A 437 -16.53 19.18 21.74
CA GLU A 437 -17.12 19.46 23.05
C GLU A 437 -16.31 20.54 23.78
N ASP A 438 -14.98 20.41 23.80
CA ASP A 438 -14.08 21.46 24.31
C ASP A 438 -14.33 22.80 23.58
N ALA A 439 -14.37 22.79 22.24
CA ALA A 439 -14.60 23.99 21.44
C ALA A 439 -15.99 24.61 21.68
N PHE A 440 -17.04 23.79 21.82
CA PHE A 440 -18.39 24.25 22.12
C PHE A 440 -18.50 24.87 23.51
N ASN A 441 -17.96 24.20 24.53
CA ASN A 441 -17.96 24.71 25.91
C ASN A 441 -17.16 26.03 26.00
N VAL A 442 -15.98 26.11 25.38
CA VAL A 442 -15.15 27.33 25.34
C VAL A 442 -15.86 28.51 24.67
N LEU A 443 -16.61 28.26 23.59
CA LEU A 443 -17.39 29.31 22.91
C LEU A 443 -18.66 29.69 23.68
N ARG A 444 -19.38 28.72 24.26
CA ARG A 444 -20.58 28.95 25.09
C ARG A 444 -20.28 29.76 26.34
N GLU A 445 -19.13 29.54 26.97
CA GLU A 445 -18.75 30.13 28.26
C GLU A 445 -17.78 31.32 28.11
N HIS A 446 -17.43 31.70 26.88
CA HIS A 446 -16.52 32.81 26.57
C HIS A 446 -15.13 32.70 27.25
N THR A 447 -14.72 31.47 27.62
CA THR A 447 -13.50 31.20 28.42
C THR A 447 -12.21 31.29 27.60
N GLY A 448 -12.30 31.27 26.27
CA GLY A 448 -11.16 31.27 25.36
C GLY A 448 -10.21 32.45 25.52
N THR A 449 -8.92 32.22 25.26
CA THR A 449 -7.84 33.17 25.49
C THR A 449 -7.09 33.57 24.22
N SER A 450 -6.08 34.43 24.37
CA SER A 450 -5.15 34.80 23.30
C SER A 450 -4.30 33.64 22.78
N GLU A 451 -4.24 32.49 23.45
CA GLU A 451 -3.33 31.41 23.07
C GLU A 451 -3.88 30.53 21.95
N ILE A 452 -5.20 30.57 21.70
CA ILE A 452 -5.86 29.81 20.63
C ILE A 452 -5.46 30.40 19.26
N GLU A 453 -4.61 29.68 18.53
CA GLU A 453 -4.27 29.95 17.13
C GLU A 453 -5.21 29.21 16.16
N GLY A 454 -5.86 28.12 16.58
CA GLY A 454 -6.82 27.36 15.76
C GLY A 454 -8.03 26.79 16.52
N LEU A 455 -9.22 26.76 15.90
CA LEU A 455 -10.46 26.21 16.48
C LEU A 455 -11.28 25.40 15.45
N LYS A 456 -11.81 24.24 15.87
CA LYS A 456 -12.63 23.32 15.08
C LYS A 456 -13.90 22.88 15.81
N LEU A 457 -15.06 23.35 15.37
CA LEU A 457 -16.37 22.97 15.90
C LEU A 457 -17.26 22.33 14.82
N ASP A 458 -17.88 21.20 15.15
CA ASP A 458 -18.88 20.53 14.32
C ASP A 458 -20.14 20.21 15.15
N MET A 459 -21.27 20.81 14.78
CA MET A 459 -22.54 20.66 15.52
C MET A 459 -23.28 19.35 15.23
N CYS A 460 -22.83 18.52 14.28
CA CYS A 460 -23.32 17.16 14.14
C CYS A 460 -22.59 16.20 15.08
N LEU A 461 -21.28 16.37 15.28
CA LEU A 461 -20.46 15.49 16.13
C LEU A 461 -20.66 15.68 17.64
N LEU A 462 -21.53 16.62 18.05
CA LEU A 462 -21.99 16.80 19.44
C LEU A 462 -23.27 16.03 19.79
N LYS A 463 -23.87 15.31 18.84
CA LYS A 463 -25.26 14.81 18.99
C LYS A 463 -25.39 13.43 19.64
N ASP A 464 -24.28 12.71 19.82
CA ASP A 464 -24.31 11.35 20.35
C ASP A 464 -24.24 11.28 21.88
N GLU A 465 -24.96 10.28 22.41
CA GLU A 465 -24.91 9.69 23.76
C GLU A 465 -25.29 10.52 25.02
N ALA A 466 -25.25 11.86 25.06
CA ALA A 466 -25.53 12.61 26.31
C ALA A 466 -26.70 13.64 26.28
N TYR A 467 -26.67 14.63 25.38
CA TYR A 467 -27.53 15.82 25.50
C TYR A 467 -28.99 15.66 25.02
N ALA A 468 -29.33 14.56 24.35
CA ALA A 468 -30.67 14.37 23.79
C ALA A 468 -31.77 14.24 24.87
N CYS A 469 -31.49 13.49 25.94
CA CYS A 469 -32.47 13.08 26.94
C CYS A 469 -32.97 14.20 27.87
N SER A 470 -32.24 15.31 27.99
CA SER A 470 -32.59 16.44 28.87
C SER A 470 -33.33 17.58 28.16
N VAL A 471 -33.32 17.62 26.83
CA VAL A 471 -33.86 18.74 26.03
C VAL A 471 -35.10 18.35 25.21
N PHE A 472 -35.19 17.10 24.75
CA PHE A 472 -36.25 16.68 23.82
C PHE A 472 -37.17 15.64 24.45
N GLY A 473 -38.36 16.10 24.88
CA GLY A 473 -39.38 15.25 25.49
C GLY A 473 -39.87 14.10 24.61
N ASP A 474 -40.36 13.05 25.28
CA ASP A 474 -40.51 11.64 24.87
C ASP A 474 -41.13 11.34 23.48
N ASN A 475 -41.90 12.27 22.91
CA ASN A 475 -42.80 12.03 21.77
C ASN A 475 -42.14 11.95 20.37
N ARG A 476 -40.81 11.82 20.25
CA ARG A 476 -40.13 11.64 18.95
C ARG A 476 -39.42 10.30 18.74
N LYS A 477 -39.26 9.47 19.78
CA LYS A 477 -38.56 8.18 19.69
C LYS A 477 -39.19 7.23 18.64
N ARG A 478 -40.52 7.08 18.68
CA ARG A 478 -41.29 6.23 17.75
C ARG A 478 -41.04 6.54 16.27
N ARG A 479 -40.92 7.81 15.89
CA ARG A 479 -40.82 8.20 14.47
C ARG A 479 -39.41 8.00 13.88
N TYR A 480 -38.42 7.71 14.72
CA TYR A 480 -37.08 7.27 14.31
C TYR A 480 -37.02 5.73 14.20
N GLU A 481 -37.68 5.04 15.14
CA GLU A 481 -37.83 3.58 15.15
C GLU A 481 -38.66 3.07 13.95
N GLU A 482 -39.66 3.83 13.49
CA GLU A 482 -40.40 3.53 12.24
C GLU A 482 -39.51 3.60 10.98
N PHE A 483 -38.54 4.53 10.92
CA PHE A 483 -37.70 4.71 9.73
C PHE A 483 -36.58 3.65 9.62
N LEU A 484 -36.16 3.06 10.75
CA LEU A 484 -35.31 1.88 10.80
C LEU A 484 -36.09 0.57 10.52
N GLY A 485 -37.39 0.67 10.23
CA GLY A 485 -38.37 -0.43 10.36
C GLY A 485 -38.97 -1.02 9.08
N LYS A 486 -38.42 -0.78 7.87
CA LYS A 486 -38.75 -1.58 6.66
C LYS A 486 -37.71 -1.46 5.52
N PRO A 487 -37.62 -2.44 4.59
CA PRO A 487 -36.39 -2.69 3.83
C PRO A 487 -36.41 -2.17 2.38
N LEU A 488 -35.37 -1.43 1.99
CA LEU A 488 -35.00 -1.15 0.59
C LEU A 488 -33.46 -1.22 0.34
N LEU A 489 -32.73 -2.00 1.14
CA LEU A 489 -31.28 -2.23 0.99
C LEU A 489 -30.91 -3.72 1.09
N SER A 490 -31.57 -4.58 0.32
CA SER A 490 -31.13 -5.98 0.12
C SER A 490 -30.07 -6.12 -0.98
N ASN A 491 -30.02 -5.19 -1.95
CA ASN A 491 -29.26 -5.32 -3.18
C ASN A 491 -28.20 -4.20 -3.33
N LEU A 492 -27.12 -4.24 -2.54
CA LEU A 492 -25.82 -3.60 -2.85
C LEU A 492 -24.74 -4.09 -1.86
N GLY A 493 -24.28 -5.34 -2.08
CA GLY A 493 -23.52 -6.16 -1.14
C GLY A 493 -22.03 -5.84 -0.97
N GLY A 494 -21.68 -4.60 -0.62
CA GLY A 494 -20.43 -4.29 0.11
C GLY A 494 -19.11 -4.21 -0.67
N SER A 495 -18.63 -2.97 -0.85
CA SER A 495 -17.20 -2.64 -1.02
C SER A 495 -16.80 -1.39 -0.18
N LEU A 496 -17.44 -1.24 0.99
CA LEU A 496 -17.33 -0.06 1.88
C LEU A 496 -17.01 -0.44 3.34
N LYS A 497 -16.27 -1.54 3.55
CA LYS A 497 -15.90 -2.03 4.90
C LYS A 497 -14.39 -2.21 5.16
N ARG A 498 -13.51 -1.85 4.21
CA ARG A 498 -12.05 -1.97 4.35
C ARG A 498 -11.26 -0.65 4.35
N TYR A 499 -11.94 0.49 4.33
CA TYR A 499 -11.33 1.80 4.61
C TYR A 499 -11.82 2.30 5.98
N GLY A 500 -10.88 2.50 6.90
CA GLY A 500 -11.19 2.83 8.30
C GLY A 500 -11.60 4.30 8.49
N PHE A 501 -12.89 4.53 8.73
CA PHE A 501 -13.44 5.76 9.34
C PHE A 501 -13.06 7.14 8.74
N THR A 502 -12.60 7.20 7.49
CA THR A 502 -12.81 8.38 6.65
C THR A 502 -14.28 8.46 6.26
N ILE A 503 -15.12 8.96 7.18
CA ILE A 503 -16.55 9.21 6.88
C ILE A 503 -16.62 10.33 5.83
N PHE A 504 -16.98 9.94 4.60
CA PHE A 504 -17.31 10.86 3.53
C PHE A 504 -18.50 11.75 3.94
N SER A 505 -18.22 12.99 4.36
CA SER A 505 -19.23 14.01 4.64
C SER A 505 -19.93 14.55 3.36
N SER A 506 -19.74 13.90 2.21
CA SER A 506 -20.20 14.36 0.89
C SER A 506 -21.60 13.87 0.49
N HIS A 507 -22.12 12.82 1.13
CA HIS A 507 -23.38 12.15 0.74
C HIS A 507 -24.37 12.04 1.92
N LEU A 508 -24.79 13.20 2.45
CA LEU A 508 -25.98 13.34 3.28
C LEU A 508 -26.82 14.50 2.73
N GLU A 509 -27.97 14.17 2.14
CA GLU A 509 -28.90 15.16 1.58
C GLU A 509 -29.43 16.11 2.68
N PRO A 510 -29.44 17.44 2.43
CA PRO A 510 -30.02 18.40 3.37
C PRO A 510 -31.54 18.51 3.18
N THR A 511 -32.30 17.64 3.86
CA THR A 511 -33.76 17.83 4.05
C THR A 511 -34.06 19.19 4.72
N ASP A 512 -35.23 19.75 4.42
CA ASP A 512 -35.41 21.20 4.57
C ASP A 512 -35.37 21.73 6.02
N PRO A 513 -34.73 22.90 6.23
CA PRO A 513 -34.48 23.45 7.56
C PRO A 513 -35.71 24.10 8.21
N GLU A 514 -36.83 24.28 7.49
CA GLU A 514 -37.98 25.06 7.94
C GLU A 514 -38.76 24.47 9.12
N ASN A 515 -38.38 23.30 9.65
CA ASN A 515 -39.08 22.67 10.77
C ASN A 515 -38.16 21.98 11.80
N SER A 516 -37.03 22.61 12.14
CA SER A 516 -36.20 22.24 13.30
C SER A 516 -36.02 23.42 14.27
N ASN A 517 -36.41 23.23 15.53
CA ASN A 517 -36.46 24.31 16.52
C ASN A 517 -35.05 24.74 16.95
N ILE A 518 -34.79 26.05 16.83
CA ILE A 518 -33.79 26.88 17.53
C ILE A 518 -32.49 26.13 17.95
N PRO A 519 -31.40 26.19 17.15
CA PRO A 519 -30.08 25.78 17.64
C PRO A 519 -29.61 26.71 18.76
N VAL A 520 -28.78 26.21 19.67
CA VAL A 520 -28.07 27.05 20.66
C VAL A 520 -27.18 28.03 19.91
N ALA A 521 -27.55 29.31 19.93
CA ALA A 521 -26.82 30.35 19.24
C ALA A 521 -25.56 30.74 20.02
N LEU A 522 -24.38 30.59 19.41
CA LEU A 522 -23.12 31.09 19.94
C LEU A 522 -22.94 32.55 19.53
N GLU A 523 -22.42 33.41 20.40
CA GLU A 523 -22.24 34.83 20.06
C GLU A 523 -20.86 35.15 19.48
N VAL A 524 -20.79 36.13 18.56
CA VAL A 524 -19.50 36.62 18.02
C VAL A 524 -18.56 37.11 19.14
N ASP A 525 -19.10 37.61 20.25
CA ASP A 525 -18.30 38.06 21.40
C ASP A 525 -17.53 36.94 22.13
N ALA A 526 -17.84 35.66 21.87
CA ALA A 526 -17.02 34.53 22.34
C ALA A 526 -15.59 34.56 21.76
N PHE A 527 -15.40 35.15 20.58
CA PHE A 527 -14.11 35.24 19.91
C PHE A 527 -13.29 36.48 20.33
N ALA A 528 -13.86 37.40 21.13
CA ALA A 528 -13.26 38.71 21.42
C ALA A 528 -11.87 38.63 22.08
N ARG A 529 -11.58 37.55 22.82
CA ARG A 529 -10.29 37.29 23.47
C ARG A 529 -9.31 36.50 22.59
N MET A 530 -9.77 35.84 21.52
CA MET A 530 -8.99 34.94 20.66
C MET A 530 -8.14 35.70 19.62
N ASN A 531 -7.34 36.66 20.07
CA ASN A 531 -6.67 37.63 19.19
C ASN A 531 -5.47 37.08 18.38
N LYS A 532 -5.09 35.81 18.55
CA LYS A 532 -4.12 35.10 17.70
C LYS A 532 -4.78 34.11 16.72
N LEU A 533 -6.10 33.96 16.71
CA LEU A 533 -6.80 32.97 15.88
C LEU A 533 -6.52 33.18 14.38
N LYS A 534 -5.95 32.15 13.74
CA LYS A 534 -5.59 32.09 12.30
C LYS A 534 -6.45 31.09 11.54
N LEU A 535 -6.75 29.94 12.15
CA LEU A 535 -7.48 28.82 11.54
C LEU A 535 -8.83 28.65 12.23
N LEU A 536 -9.93 28.65 11.48
CA LEU A 536 -11.26 28.46 12.03
C LEU A 536 -12.10 27.55 11.14
N GLN A 537 -12.53 26.41 11.70
CA GLN A 537 -13.45 25.47 11.07
C GLN A 537 -14.76 25.38 11.88
N LEU A 538 -15.87 25.61 11.20
CA LEU A 538 -17.23 25.70 11.74
C LEU A 538 -18.19 24.91 10.83
N ASN A 539 -18.55 23.68 11.22
CA ASN A 539 -19.49 22.85 10.47
C ASN A 539 -20.90 22.95 11.09
N ARG A 540 -21.88 23.46 10.32
CA ARG A 540 -23.28 23.66 10.71
C ARG A 540 -23.47 24.49 12.00
N VAL A 541 -22.55 25.43 12.26
CA VAL A 541 -22.58 26.35 13.41
C VAL A 541 -23.36 27.62 13.06
N HIS A 542 -24.35 27.98 13.88
CA HIS A 542 -25.00 29.28 13.82
C HIS A 542 -24.38 30.24 14.85
N ILE A 543 -23.84 31.36 14.39
CA ILE A 543 -23.24 32.39 15.25
C ILE A 543 -24.06 33.68 15.12
N SER A 544 -24.51 34.24 16.25
CA SER A 544 -25.30 35.46 16.36
C SER A 544 -24.47 36.69 16.74
N GLY A 545 -24.94 37.87 16.34
CA GLY A 545 -24.30 39.15 16.64
C GLY A 545 -23.58 39.79 15.43
N PRO A 546 -22.89 40.93 15.63
CA PRO A 546 -22.33 41.72 14.54
C PRO A 546 -20.99 41.17 14.04
N TYR A 547 -20.97 40.67 12.80
CA TYR A 547 -19.77 40.07 12.17
C TYR A 547 -18.56 41.03 12.07
N LYS A 548 -18.75 42.35 12.10
CA LYS A 548 -17.65 43.33 12.29
C LYS A 548 -16.71 43.06 13.49
N LYS A 549 -17.17 42.31 14.50
CA LYS A 549 -16.37 41.90 15.68
C LYS A 549 -15.52 40.63 15.45
N PHE A 550 -15.70 39.91 14.34
CA PHE A 550 -15.05 38.61 14.09
C PHE A 550 -13.50 38.74 13.98
N PRO A 551 -12.70 37.69 14.25
CA PRO A 551 -11.24 37.83 14.38
C PRO A 551 -10.50 38.27 13.10
N LYS A 552 -10.01 39.50 13.10
CA LYS A 552 -9.32 40.17 11.97
C LYS A 552 -7.90 39.66 11.65
N ARG A 553 -7.52 38.48 12.15
CA ARG A 553 -6.23 37.82 11.88
C ARG A 553 -6.37 36.44 11.26
N LEU A 554 -7.60 35.97 11.02
CA LEU A 554 -7.87 34.73 10.31
C LEU A 554 -7.15 34.70 8.96
N ARG A 555 -6.66 33.51 8.61
CA ARG A 555 -6.01 33.15 7.35
C ARG A 555 -6.82 32.10 6.61
N TRP A 556 -7.46 31.20 7.34
CA TRP A 556 -8.42 30.25 6.80
C TRP A 556 -9.70 30.28 7.61
N LEU A 557 -10.82 30.38 6.89
CA LEU A 557 -12.16 30.22 7.41
C LEU A 557 -12.86 29.14 6.59
N CYS A 558 -13.17 28.02 7.25
CA CYS A 558 -14.05 26.97 6.75
C CYS A 558 -15.37 27.06 7.53
N TRP A 559 -16.46 27.46 6.88
CA TRP A 559 -17.79 27.58 7.50
C TRP A 559 -18.83 26.84 6.68
N ARG A 560 -18.94 25.53 6.90
CA ARG A 560 -19.81 24.66 6.10
C ARG A 560 -21.25 24.79 6.56
N GLY A 561 -22.14 25.15 5.64
CA GLY A 561 -23.54 25.50 5.93
C GLY A 561 -23.67 26.86 6.62
N PHE A 562 -23.03 27.91 6.08
CA PHE A 562 -23.18 29.29 6.55
C PHE A 562 -24.65 29.73 6.43
N PRO A 563 -25.25 30.35 7.47
CA PRO A 563 -26.70 30.48 7.58
C PRO A 563 -27.32 31.65 6.78
N LEU A 564 -26.52 32.58 6.23
CA LEU A 564 -27.01 33.76 5.52
C LEU A 564 -26.95 33.57 4.00
N LYS A 565 -27.91 34.18 3.29
CA LYS A 565 -27.98 34.15 1.81
C LYS A 565 -26.91 35.00 1.10
N SER A 566 -26.10 35.74 1.86
CA SER A 566 -24.92 36.47 1.38
C SER A 566 -24.01 36.85 2.55
N ILE A 567 -22.70 36.87 2.37
CA ILE A 567 -21.75 37.31 3.41
C ILE A 567 -21.89 38.84 3.62
N PRO A 568 -22.04 39.34 4.86
CA PRO A 568 -22.15 40.77 5.14
C PRO A 568 -20.93 41.59 4.72
N GLY A 569 -21.15 42.82 4.24
CA GLY A 569 -20.09 43.73 3.79
C GLY A 569 -19.15 44.20 4.91
N ASP A 570 -19.59 44.14 6.17
CA ASP A 570 -18.80 44.46 7.37
C ASP A 570 -18.00 43.27 7.93
N PHE A 571 -18.19 42.05 7.40
CA PHE A 571 -17.44 40.86 7.80
C PHE A 571 -15.95 41.06 7.47
N PRO A 572 -15.01 40.91 8.43
CA PRO A 572 -13.59 41.07 8.19
C PRO A 572 -13.01 39.85 7.45
N LEU A 573 -12.82 40.00 6.14
CA LEU A 573 -12.29 38.96 5.24
C LEU A 573 -10.91 39.33 4.70
N GLU A 574 -10.46 40.56 4.90
CA GLU A 574 -9.33 41.18 4.19
C GLU A 574 -7.96 40.56 4.55
N SER A 575 -7.91 39.77 5.63
CA SER A 575 -6.74 39.00 6.06
C SER A 575 -6.73 37.55 5.58
N LEU A 576 -7.82 37.05 4.99
CA LEU A 576 -7.96 35.65 4.60
C LEU A 576 -7.13 35.30 3.38
N VAL A 577 -6.64 34.06 3.39
CA VAL A 577 -5.93 33.39 2.30
C VAL A 577 -6.77 32.27 1.70
N ALA A 578 -7.62 31.63 2.51
CA ALA A 578 -8.61 30.66 2.03
C ALA A 578 -9.98 30.86 2.69
N LEU A 579 -11.04 30.74 1.90
CA LEU A 579 -12.43 30.79 2.33
C LEU A 579 -13.19 29.57 1.77
N ASP A 580 -13.54 28.64 2.66
CA ASP A 580 -14.44 27.50 2.39
C ASP A 580 -15.81 27.82 3.01
N MET A 581 -16.85 27.86 2.18
CA MET A 581 -18.24 28.10 2.56
C MET A 581 -19.15 26.99 1.98
N GLN A 582 -18.65 25.75 1.87
CA GLN A 582 -19.39 24.64 1.27
C GLN A 582 -20.77 24.38 1.89
N TYR A 583 -21.71 23.90 1.08
CA TYR A 583 -23.11 23.59 1.46
C TYR A 583 -23.92 24.78 2.02
N SER A 584 -23.51 26.01 1.73
CA SER A 584 -24.20 27.23 2.20
C SER A 584 -25.28 27.66 1.21
N ARG A 585 -26.46 28.08 1.68
CA ARG A 585 -27.55 28.59 0.81
C ARG A 585 -27.32 30.05 0.38
N LEU A 586 -26.13 30.32 -0.17
CA LEU A 586 -25.70 31.64 -0.69
C LEU A 586 -26.37 31.91 -2.05
N LYS A 587 -27.07 33.04 -2.17
CA LYS A 587 -27.62 33.56 -3.44
C LYS A 587 -26.61 34.49 -4.15
N TYR A 588 -25.90 35.28 -3.35
CA TYR A 588 -24.79 36.15 -3.76
C TYR A 588 -23.63 35.97 -2.77
N VAL A 589 -22.38 36.01 -3.22
CA VAL A 589 -21.24 35.70 -2.33
C VAL A 589 -21.10 36.71 -1.20
N TRP A 590 -21.09 38.01 -1.50
CA TRP A 590 -21.01 39.08 -0.50
C TRP A 590 -21.86 40.30 -0.87
N ALA A 591 -22.28 41.05 0.14
CA ALA A 591 -22.98 42.32 -0.04
C ALA A 591 -21.99 43.48 -0.30
N GLY A 592 -22.14 44.16 -1.44
CA GLY A 592 -21.25 45.24 -1.87
C GLY A 592 -20.00 44.74 -2.61
N THR A 593 -18.94 45.55 -2.63
CA THR A 593 -17.62 45.16 -3.14
C THR A 593 -16.66 44.82 -1.99
N LYS A 594 -15.76 43.86 -2.22
CA LYS A 594 -14.77 43.38 -1.25
C LYS A 594 -13.42 43.20 -1.94
N PHE A 595 -12.37 43.79 -1.36
CA PHE A 595 -11.01 43.76 -1.90
C PHE A 595 -10.12 42.83 -1.08
N LEU A 596 -9.93 41.60 -1.58
CA LEU A 596 -9.34 40.50 -0.81
C LEU A 596 -7.98 40.11 -1.40
N ARG A 597 -7.02 41.04 -1.35
CA ARG A 597 -5.67 40.87 -1.94
C ARG A 597 -4.92 39.62 -1.50
N LEU A 598 -5.23 39.04 -0.34
CA LEU A 598 -4.55 37.84 0.17
C LEU A 598 -5.24 36.53 -0.20
N LEU A 599 -6.47 36.58 -0.73
CA LEU A 599 -7.29 35.39 -0.98
C LEU A 599 -6.75 34.60 -2.19
N LYS A 600 -6.23 33.41 -1.89
CA LYS A 600 -5.74 32.40 -2.86
C LYS A 600 -6.81 31.35 -3.17
N ILE A 601 -7.65 30.98 -2.21
CA ILE A 601 -8.62 29.87 -2.36
C ILE A 601 -10.02 30.35 -2.01
N LEU A 602 -10.96 30.12 -2.93
CA LEU A 602 -12.39 30.36 -2.71
C LEU A 602 -13.19 29.11 -3.08
N ASP A 603 -13.82 28.49 -2.09
CA ASP A 603 -14.69 27.33 -2.25
C ASP A 603 -16.11 27.65 -1.76
N LEU A 604 -17.06 27.64 -2.69
CA LEU A 604 -18.49 27.82 -2.44
C LEU A 604 -19.28 26.58 -2.89
N SER A 605 -18.63 25.42 -3.04
CA SER A 605 -19.25 24.22 -3.63
C SER A 605 -20.49 23.77 -2.84
N HIS A 606 -21.48 23.24 -3.55
CA HIS A 606 -22.83 22.94 -3.06
C HIS A 606 -23.63 24.18 -2.60
N SER A 607 -23.30 25.38 -3.09
CA SER A 607 -24.17 26.57 -2.96
C SER A 607 -25.28 26.53 -4.01
N TYR A 608 -26.30 25.72 -3.75
CA TYR A 608 -27.40 25.44 -4.69
C TYR A 608 -28.16 26.70 -5.16
N ASP A 609 -28.24 27.74 -4.32
CA ASP A 609 -28.96 29.00 -4.59
C ASP A 609 -28.13 30.05 -5.35
N LEU A 610 -26.84 29.80 -5.62
CA LEU A 610 -25.89 30.81 -6.10
C LEU A 610 -26.13 31.14 -7.58
N GLU A 611 -26.70 32.32 -7.86
CA GLU A 611 -27.09 32.70 -9.24
C GLU A 611 -25.90 33.16 -10.10
N LYS A 612 -24.92 33.83 -9.48
CA LYS A 612 -23.80 34.51 -10.16
C LYS A 612 -22.54 34.55 -9.29
N THR A 613 -21.37 34.50 -9.93
CA THR A 613 -20.08 34.75 -9.25
C THR A 613 -19.85 36.25 -8.96
N PRO A 614 -18.94 36.63 -8.06
CA PRO A 614 -18.61 38.03 -7.80
C PRO A 614 -17.66 38.60 -8.87
N ASP A 615 -17.31 39.89 -8.78
CA ASP A 615 -16.24 40.46 -9.61
C ASP A 615 -14.86 40.05 -9.07
N PHE A 616 -14.13 39.29 -9.89
CA PHE A 616 -12.78 38.81 -9.61
C PHE A 616 -11.69 39.88 -9.73
N SER A 617 -11.99 41.08 -10.26
CA SER A 617 -11.00 42.17 -10.40
C SER A 617 -10.40 42.60 -9.04
N GLU A 618 -11.17 42.41 -7.96
CA GLU A 618 -10.81 42.73 -6.58
C GLU A 618 -10.12 41.56 -5.84
N LEU A 619 -9.84 40.45 -6.55
CA LEU A 619 -9.28 39.19 -6.03
C LEU A 619 -7.99 38.77 -6.79
N PRO A 620 -6.99 39.66 -6.96
CA PRO A 620 -5.91 39.49 -7.96
C PRO A 620 -4.95 38.31 -7.71
N ASN A 621 -5.00 37.68 -6.53
CA ASN A 621 -4.11 36.57 -6.16
C ASN A 621 -4.85 35.22 -6.05
N LEU A 622 -6.07 35.10 -6.60
CA LEU A 622 -6.85 33.86 -6.55
C LEU A 622 -6.18 32.75 -7.38
N GLU A 623 -5.86 31.65 -6.72
CA GLU A 623 -5.17 30.45 -7.25
C GLU A 623 -6.13 29.29 -7.49
N ARG A 624 -7.18 29.14 -6.67
CA ARG A 624 -8.17 28.05 -6.79
C ARG A 624 -9.59 28.58 -6.59
N LEU A 625 -10.49 28.26 -7.53
CA LEU A 625 -11.92 28.58 -7.47
C LEU A 625 -12.74 27.29 -7.59
N LEU A 626 -13.46 26.95 -6.53
CA LEU A 626 -14.28 25.75 -6.42
C LEU A 626 -15.76 26.14 -6.29
N LEU A 627 -16.56 25.73 -7.27
CA LEU A 627 -17.98 26.04 -7.41
C LEU A 627 -18.80 24.77 -7.74
N LYS A 628 -18.30 23.58 -7.39
CA LYS A 628 -18.94 22.29 -7.72
C LYS A 628 -20.39 22.26 -7.21
N ASN A 629 -21.32 21.76 -8.03
CA ASN A 629 -22.74 21.56 -7.71
C ASN A 629 -23.47 22.85 -7.28
N CYS A 630 -23.03 24.02 -7.77
CA CYS A 630 -23.78 25.28 -7.66
C CYS A 630 -24.89 25.30 -8.71
N THR A 631 -25.96 24.54 -8.47
CA THR A 631 -26.97 24.21 -9.49
C THR A 631 -27.71 25.40 -10.10
N SER A 632 -27.86 26.52 -9.38
CA SER A 632 -28.51 27.75 -9.89
C SER A 632 -27.57 28.71 -10.62
N LEU A 633 -26.27 28.41 -10.74
CA LEU A 633 -25.29 29.31 -11.33
C LEU A 633 -25.54 29.47 -12.84
N VAL A 634 -25.88 30.68 -13.29
CA VAL A 634 -26.24 30.95 -14.71
C VAL A 634 -25.07 31.47 -15.52
N GLU A 635 -24.22 32.31 -14.92
CA GLU A 635 -23.07 32.97 -15.57
C GLU A 635 -21.88 33.16 -14.61
N VAL A 636 -20.68 33.08 -15.18
CA VAL A 636 -19.40 33.41 -14.51
C VAL A 636 -18.95 34.80 -14.95
N HIS A 637 -18.59 35.65 -13.99
CA HIS A 637 -18.28 37.06 -14.26
C HIS A 637 -17.02 37.22 -15.13
N LYS A 638 -17.12 38.10 -16.14
CA LYS A 638 -16.13 38.32 -17.22
C LYS A 638 -14.70 38.67 -16.78
N SER A 639 -14.50 39.12 -15.53
CA SER A 639 -13.19 39.42 -14.98
C SER A 639 -12.38 38.19 -14.57
N ILE A 640 -12.96 36.98 -14.61
CA ILE A 640 -12.22 35.74 -14.32
C ILE A 640 -10.95 35.61 -15.18
N GLY A 641 -11.02 35.98 -16.46
CA GLY A 641 -9.87 35.99 -17.38
C GLY A 641 -8.78 37.05 -17.09
N ARG A 642 -8.88 37.79 -15.98
CA ARG A 642 -7.81 38.64 -15.43
C ARG A 642 -7.04 37.98 -14.28
N LEU A 643 -7.44 36.77 -13.85
CA LEU A 643 -6.80 36.08 -12.75
C LEU A 643 -5.52 35.38 -13.23
N GLU A 644 -4.44 36.15 -13.35
CA GLU A 644 -3.12 35.69 -13.78
C GLU A 644 -2.55 34.53 -12.92
N ARG A 645 -3.09 34.29 -11.72
CA ARG A 645 -2.64 33.23 -10.80
C ARG A 645 -3.58 32.02 -10.70
N LEU A 646 -4.71 32.00 -11.40
CA LEU A 646 -5.69 30.92 -11.25
C LEU A 646 -5.15 29.61 -11.86
N VAL A 647 -4.85 28.64 -11.00
CA VAL A 647 -4.33 27.30 -11.35
C VAL A 647 -5.47 26.28 -11.50
N LEU A 648 -6.53 26.40 -10.70
CA LEU A 648 -7.65 25.45 -10.73
C LEU A 648 -9.02 26.15 -10.75
N LEU A 649 -9.86 25.73 -11.69
CA LEU A 649 -11.28 26.10 -11.78
C LEU A 649 -12.15 24.85 -11.83
N ASN A 650 -13.01 24.66 -10.83
CA ASN A 650 -14.02 23.60 -10.81
C ASN A 650 -15.43 24.21 -10.79
N LEU A 651 -16.22 23.87 -11.81
CA LEU A 651 -17.62 24.20 -12.05
C LEU A 651 -18.46 22.92 -12.30
N GLU A 652 -17.98 21.76 -11.84
CA GLU A 652 -18.64 20.47 -11.98
C GLU A 652 -20.09 20.52 -11.49
N ASP A 653 -21.04 19.83 -12.12
CA ASP A 653 -22.48 19.84 -11.76
C ASP A 653 -23.18 21.24 -11.75
N CYS A 654 -22.63 22.28 -12.38
CA CYS A 654 -23.28 23.60 -12.51
C CYS A 654 -24.42 23.57 -13.55
N LYS A 655 -25.50 22.85 -13.25
CA LYS A 655 -26.54 22.42 -14.21
C LYS A 655 -27.24 23.54 -15.00
N ASN A 656 -27.35 24.76 -14.46
CA ASN A 656 -27.95 25.91 -15.16
C ASN A 656 -26.94 26.85 -15.85
N LEU A 657 -25.64 26.53 -15.83
CA LEU A 657 -24.57 27.37 -16.38
C LEU A 657 -24.69 27.40 -17.91
N ARG A 658 -24.95 28.59 -18.48
CA ARG A 658 -25.26 28.72 -19.91
C ARG A 658 -24.05 29.06 -20.76
N ASN A 659 -23.18 29.95 -20.26
CA ASN A 659 -22.02 30.46 -20.97
C ASN A 659 -20.86 30.66 -19.99
N LEU A 660 -19.63 30.41 -20.46
CA LEU A 660 -18.42 30.96 -19.86
C LEU A 660 -17.98 32.23 -20.62
N PRO A 661 -17.37 33.22 -19.94
CA PRO A 661 -16.90 34.43 -20.60
C PRO A 661 -15.71 34.10 -21.52
N ARG A 662 -15.71 34.64 -22.74
CA ARG A 662 -14.64 34.45 -23.75
C ARG A 662 -13.23 34.78 -23.25
N SER A 663 -13.10 35.58 -22.18
CA SER A 663 -11.83 35.87 -21.53
C SER A 663 -11.22 34.67 -20.78
N ILE A 664 -11.93 33.55 -20.61
CA ILE A 664 -11.40 32.35 -19.94
C ILE A 664 -10.16 31.78 -20.62
N CYS A 665 -10.03 31.89 -21.95
CA CYS A 665 -8.84 31.45 -22.69
C CYS A 665 -7.62 32.40 -22.54
N MET A 666 -7.74 33.47 -21.75
CA MET A 666 -6.62 34.34 -21.36
C MET A 666 -5.90 33.85 -20.08
N LEU A 667 -6.44 32.79 -19.43
CA LEU A 667 -5.85 32.19 -18.23
C LEU A 667 -4.62 31.33 -18.58
N LYS A 668 -3.45 31.96 -18.64
CA LYS A 668 -2.18 31.30 -18.99
C LYS A 668 -1.72 30.22 -18.02
N ASN A 669 -1.96 30.42 -16.72
CA ASN A 669 -1.47 29.56 -15.62
C ASN A 669 -2.53 28.55 -15.13
N LEU A 670 -3.66 28.39 -15.82
CA LEU A 670 -4.69 27.43 -15.42
C LEU A 670 -4.28 26.01 -15.81
N GLU A 671 -3.89 25.21 -14.84
CA GLU A 671 -3.51 23.80 -15.02
C GLU A 671 -4.73 22.86 -15.07
N THR A 672 -5.79 23.15 -14.29
CA THR A 672 -6.96 22.27 -14.15
C THR A 672 -8.27 23.01 -14.41
N LEU A 673 -9.04 22.52 -15.39
CA LEU A 673 -10.41 22.95 -15.68
C LEU A 673 -11.39 21.77 -15.61
N VAL A 674 -12.32 21.82 -14.67
CA VAL A 674 -13.41 20.83 -14.52
C VAL A 674 -14.75 21.54 -14.72
N ILE A 675 -15.51 21.10 -15.74
CA ILE A 675 -16.84 21.61 -16.09
C ILE A 675 -17.85 20.49 -16.35
N SER A 676 -17.49 19.23 -16.05
CA SER A 676 -18.34 18.05 -16.22
C SER A 676 -19.71 18.20 -15.53
N GLY A 677 -20.79 17.68 -16.11
CA GLY A 677 -22.15 17.79 -15.57
C GLY A 677 -22.86 19.13 -15.84
N CYS A 678 -22.41 19.90 -16.84
CA CYS A 678 -23.02 21.17 -17.25
C CYS A 678 -23.80 21.06 -18.59
N PRO A 679 -24.97 20.39 -18.65
CA PRO A 679 -25.66 20.07 -19.91
C PRO A 679 -26.22 21.29 -20.67
N ASN A 680 -26.39 22.44 -20.01
CA ASN A 680 -26.89 23.68 -20.61
C ASN A 680 -25.77 24.61 -21.15
N LEU A 681 -24.50 24.18 -21.07
CA LEU A 681 -23.34 25.02 -21.36
C LEU A 681 -22.94 24.92 -22.84
N TYR A 682 -23.07 26.04 -23.57
CA TYR A 682 -22.77 26.11 -25.00
C TYR A 682 -21.64 27.11 -25.33
N GLY A 683 -21.09 27.01 -26.54
CA GLY A 683 -20.14 28.00 -27.10
C GLY A 683 -18.72 28.01 -26.50
N LEU A 684 -18.35 27.00 -25.71
CA LEU A 684 -17.13 26.97 -24.90
C LEU A 684 -15.82 26.85 -25.69
N LEU A 685 -15.89 26.36 -26.93
CA LEU A 685 -14.77 25.71 -27.62
C LEU A 685 -13.90 26.63 -28.51
N THR A 686 -14.17 27.93 -28.56
CA THR A 686 -13.39 28.84 -29.41
C THR A 686 -12.10 29.32 -28.72
N ASN A 687 -10.95 29.05 -29.35
CA ASN A 687 -9.62 29.53 -28.98
C ASN A 687 -9.04 29.03 -27.63
N MET A 688 -9.34 27.79 -27.21
CA MET A 688 -8.76 27.20 -25.98
C MET A 688 -7.23 26.96 -26.07
N GLY A 689 -6.66 26.81 -27.26
CA GLY A 689 -5.23 26.54 -27.47
C GLY A 689 -4.26 27.60 -26.93
N ASN A 690 -4.76 28.77 -26.55
CA ASN A 690 -4.01 29.83 -25.85
C ASN A 690 -3.71 29.51 -24.37
N MET A 691 -4.28 28.44 -23.81
CA MET A 691 -4.14 28.07 -22.40
C MET A 691 -2.90 27.21 -22.19
N GLU A 692 -1.73 27.84 -22.32
CA GLU A 692 -0.38 27.23 -22.40
C GLU A 692 -0.03 26.25 -21.26
N SER A 693 -0.62 26.37 -20.07
CA SER A 693 -0.33 25.51 -18.91
C SER A 693 -1.41 24.45 -18.61
N LEU A 694 -2.47 24.32 -19.42
CA LEU A 694 -3.60 23.44 -19.10
C LEU A 694 -3.19 21.96 -19.23
N THR A 695 -3.16 21.23 -18.11
CA THR A 695 -2.78 19.81 -18.02
C THR A 695 -3.98 18.90 -17.84
N MET A 696 -5.05 19.34 -17.18
CA MET A 696 -6.27 18.57 -16.93
C MET A 696 -7.51 19.30 -17.43
N LEU A 697 -8.26 18.64 -18.32
CA LEU A 697 -9.53 19.13 -18.84
C LEU A 697 -10.62 18.04 -18.73
N LYS A 698 -11.68 18.33 -17.97
CA LYS A 698 -12.82 17.41 -17.76
C LYS A 698 -14.14 18.10 -18.13
N VAL A 699 -14.83 17.57 -19.15
CA VAL A 699 -16.00 18.20 -19.78
C VAL A 699 -17.18 17.25 -19.94
N ASP A 700 -17.21 16.19 -19.14
CA ASP A 700 -18.12 15.06 -19.30
C ASP A 700 -19.60 15.47 -19.21
N GLY A 701 -20.47 14.91 -20.05
CA GLY A 701 -21.90 15.22 -20.06
C GLY A 701 -22.28 16.58 -20.67
N ILE A 702 -21.33 17.28 -21.33
CA ILE A 702 -21.63 18.46 -22.15
C ILE A 702 -21.90 18.04 -23.59
N ALA A 703 -23.03 18.46 -24.17
CA ALA A 703 -23.40 18.17 -25.55
C ALA A 703 -22.74 19.17 -26.53
N LEU A 704 -21.52 18.84 -26.97
CA LEU A 704 -20.66 19.76 -27.76
C LEU A 704 -21.26 20.17 -29.12
N ASN A 705 -22.20 19.40 -29.66
CA ASN A 705 -22.75 19.55 -31.02
C ASN A 705 -24.05 20.37 -31.12
N GLN A 706 -24.55 21.00 -30.04
CA GLN A 706 -25.82 21.72 -30.12
C GLN A 706 -25.68 23.08 -30.80
N SER A 707 -26.12 23.15 -32.06
CA SER A 707 -26.51 24.42 -32.68
C SER A 707 -27.64 25.11 -31.90
N LEU A 708 -27.70 26.44 -31.94
CA LEU A 708 -28.69 27.26 -31.21
C LEU A 708 -30.12 26.71 -31.41
N PRO A 709 -30.88 26.45 -30.33
CA PRO A 709 -32.25 25.95 -30.44
C PRO A 709 -33.16 27.02 -31.07
N THR A 710 -33.52 26.83 -32.33
CA THR A 710 -34.20 27.84 -33.16
C THR A 710 -35.71 27.97 -32.92
N ASN A 711 -36.31 27.12 -32.08
CA ASN A 711 -37.73 27.22 -31.70
C ASN A 711 -37.96 26.80 -30.24
N GLY A 712 -38.62 27.65 -29.44
CA GLY A 712 -38.84 27.39 -28.01
C GLY A 712 -39.47 28.54 -27.20
N GLN A 713 -40.58 29.12 -27.69
CA GLN A 713 -41.46 30.09 -26.99
C GLN A 713 -40.81 31.14 -26.07
N VAL A 714 -40.41 32.28 -26.62
CA VAL A 714 -40.10 33.50 -25.84
C VAL A 714 -41.34 34.38 -25.69
N ASN A 715 -42.14 34.14 -24.65
CA ASN A 715 -43.26 35.02 -24.29
C ASN A 715 -42.81 36.03 -23.21
N ALA A 716 -42.69 37.32 -23.60
CA ALA A 716 -42.58 38.56 -22.79
C ALA A 716 -41.75 38.53 -21.47
N VAL A 717 -40.80 39.43 -21.23
CA VAL A 717 -40.82 40.89 -21.46
C VAL A 717 -39.51 41.39 -22.12
N GLN A 718 -39.52 42.61 -22.65
CA GLN A 718 -38.53 43.18 -23.58
C GLN A 718 -37.30 43.86 -22.95
N SER A 719 -36.31 44.13 -23.83
CA SER A 719 -35.23 45.14 -23.73
C SER A 719 -33.97 44.74 -22.91
N PHE A 720 -32.73 45.02 -23.34
CA PHE A 720 -32.26 46.03 -24.31
C PHE A 720 -31.25 45.52 -25.37
N ILE A 721 -31.52 45.91 -26.63
CA ILE A 721 -30.57 46.28 -27.71
C ILE A 721 -29.36 45.37 -28.02
N TRP A 722 -29.44 44.66 -29.16
CA TRP A 722 -28.34 44.51 -30.13
C TRP A 722 -28.87 44.60 -31.58
N PRO A 723 -28.50 45.62 -32.39
CA PRO A 723 -28.30 45.44 -33.83
C PRO A 723 -27.01 44.62 -34.05
N TRP A 724 -26.72 44.01 -35.20
CA TRP A 724 -27.01 44.38 -36.59
C TRP A 724 -27.51 43.20 -37.44
N ARG A 725 -28.08 43.51 -38.62
CA ARG A 725 -28.37 42.51 -39.67
C ARG A 725 -27.07 42.05 -40.35
N LEU A 726 -26.90 40.75 -40.53
CA LEU A 726 -26.11 40.16 -41.62
C LEU A 726 -26.90 39.05 -42.32
N LYS A 727 -26.43 38.67 -43.51
CA LYS A 727 -27.04 37.66 -44.40
C LYS A 727 -26.96 36.25 -43.79
N PRO A 728 -27.69 35.25 -44.32
CA PRO A 728 -27.36 33.85 -44.08
C PRO A 728 -25.89 33.63 -44.46
N ILE A 729 -25.09 33.16 -43.51
CA ILE A 729 -23.76 32.65 -43.79
C ILE A 729 -23.95 31.22 -44.28
N GLU A 730 -23.39 30.92 -45.44
CA GLU A 730 -23.37 29.58 -46.02
C GLU A 730 -22.63 28.64 -45.05
N SER A 731 -23.23 27.50 -44.72
CA SER A 731 -22.69 26.39 -43.89
C SER A 731 -21.75 26.80 -42.74
N PRO A 732 -22.19 26.80 -41.46
CA PRO A 732 -21.26 26.96 -40.35
C PRO A 732 -20.30 25.77 -40.31
N GLU A 733 -19.08 25.95 -40.82
CA GLU A 733 -17.99 25.01 -40.66
C GLU A 733 -17.77 24.81 -39.15
N ILE A 734 -17.93 23.57 -38.69
CA ILE A 734 -17.82 23.22 -37.28
C ILE A 734 -16.33 23.19 -36.93
N SER A 735 -15.76 24.37 -36.70
CA SER A 735 -14.39 24.54 -36.24
C SER A 735 -14.24 23.92 -34.85
N TRP A 736 -13.64 22.73 -34.81
CA TRP A 736 -13.30 22.05 -33.57
C TRP A 736 -12.33 22.88 -32.71
N PRO A 737 -12.34 22.70 -31.39
CA PRO A 737 -11.39 23.35 -30.51
C PRO A 737 -9.95 22.97 -30.88
N SER A 738 -9.14 23.97 -31.20
CA SER A 738 -7.72 23.90 -30.89
C SER A 738 -7.60 23.75 -29.37
N LEU A 739 -7.30 22.52 -28.91
CA LEU A 739 -6.96 22.22 -27.53
C LEU A 739 -5.46 22.44 -27.30
N PRO A 740 -5.04 22.84 -26.09
CA PRO A 740 -3.63 23.10 -25.82
C PRO A 740 -2.83 21.79 -25.74
N TRP A 741 -1.65 21.80 -26.37
CA TRP A 741 -0.71 20.67 -26.49
C TRP A 741 -0.07 20.24 -25.14
N SER A 742 -0.28 21.03 -24.09
CA SER A 742 0.11 20.77 -22.71
C SER A 742 -0.75 19.72 -22.00
N LEU A 743 -1.91 19.34 -22.57
CA LEU A 743 -2.85 18.41 -21.93
C LEU A 743 -2.23 17.05 -21.61
N VAL A 744 -2.47 16.59 -20.38
CA VAL A 744 -2.03 15.31 -19.83
C VAL A 744 -3.23 14.39 -19.55
N GLN A 745 -4.34 14.94 -19.04
CA GLN A 745 -5.60 14.22 -18.81
C GLN A 745 -6.76 14.94 -19.52
N LEU A 746 -7.52 14.19 -20.34
CA LEU A 746 -8.69 14.67 -21.07
C LEU A 746 -9.88 13.74 -20.84
N SER A 747 -10.99 14.28 -20.33
CA SER A 747 -12.23 13.53 -20.08
C SER A 747 -13.39 14.12 -20.89
N LEU A 748 -13.89 13.32 -21.83
CA LEU A 748 -14.93 13.59 -22.82
C LEU A 748 -16.10 12.60 -22.69
N GLY A 749 -16.32 12.07 -21.48
CA GLY A 749 -17.32 11.03 -21.25
C GLY A 749 -18.75 11.56 -21.41
N ASN A 750 -19.67 10.75 -21.94
CA ASN A 750 -21.09 11.12 -22.08
C ASN A 750 -21.34 12.43 -22.88
N CYS A 751 -20.43 12.83 -23.77
CA CYS A 751 -20.52 14.06 -24.57
C CYS A 751 -21.39 13.89 -25.84
N ASN A 752 -21.95 12.70 -26.06
CA ASN A 752 -22.74 12.32 -27.25
C ASN A 752 -21.93 12.41 -28.56
N LEU A 753 -20.63 12.14 -28.50
CA LEU A 753 -19.71 12.13 -29.66
C LEU A 753 -19.99 10.95 -30.60
N SER A 754 -19.95 11.20 -31.91
CA SER A 754 -20.10 10.23 -33.00
C SER A 754 -18.87 10.20 -33.91
N ASP A 755 -18.87 9.40 -34.98
CA ASP A 755 -17.67 9.19 -35.81
C ASP A 755 -17.18 10.46 -36.51
N ASP A 756 -18.10 11.36 -36.90
CA ASP A 756 -17.80 12.64 -37.55
C ASP A 756 -17.27 13.71 -36.57
N ASP A 757 -17.22 13.40 -35.26
CA ASP A 757 -16.92 14.34 -34.16
C ASP A 757 -15.47 14.25 -33.67
N PHE A 758 -14.52 13.90 -34.55
CA PHE A 758 -13.12 13.73 -34.19
C PHE A 758 -12.17 14.31 -35.25
N PRO A 759 -11.65 15.53 -35.05
CA PRO A 759 -10.79 16.23 -36.00
C PRO A 759 -9.35 15.71 -35.94
N ILE A 760 -8.60 15.92 -37.02
CA ILE A 760 -7.19 15.48 -37.16
C ILE A 760 -6.31 16.18 -36.11
N GLU A 761 -6.65 17.41 -35.73
CA GLU A 761 -5.92 18.25 -34.79
C GLU A 761 -5.71 17.61 -33.41
N LEU A 762 -6.61 16.73 -32.96
CA LEU A 762 -6.47 16.01 -31.68
C LEU A 762 -5.26 15.07 -31.63
N SER A 763 -4.72 14.64 -32.79
CA SER A 763 -3.51 13.82 -32.86
C SER A 763 -2.26 14.55 -32.34
N ASN A 764 -2.28 15.89 -32.31
CA ASN A 764 -1.17 16.72 -31.83
C ASN A 764 -1.10 16.83 -30.30
N LEU A 765 -1.97 16.15 -29.55
CA LEU A 765 -1.94 16.10 -28.08
C LEU A 765 -0.83 15.16 -27.57
N CYS A 766 0.40 15.39 -28.02
CA CYS A 766 1.56 14.52 -27.77
C CYS A 766 2.04 14.49 -26.30
N SER A 767 1.34 15.15 -25.38
CA SER A 767 1.57 15.12 -23.92
C SER A 767 0.56 14.23 -23.18
N LEU A 768 -0.51 13.78 -23.84
CA LEU A 768 -1.63 13.11 -23.21
C LEU A 768 -1.25 11.72 -22.68
N LYS A 769 -1.53 11.49 -21.40
CA LYS A 769 -1.36 10.22 -20.68
C LYS A 769 -2.70 9.53 -20.42
N GLU A 770 -3.77 10.29 -20.22
CA GLU A 770 -5.08 9.76 -19.83
C GLU A 770 -6.19 10.32 -20.71
N LEU A 771 -6.98 9.42 -21.31
CA LEU A 771 -8.12 9.75 -22.17
C LEU A 771 -9.37 8.97 -21.76
N ASN A 772 -10.46 9.66 -21.45
CA ASN A 772 -11.77 9.05 -21.20
C ASN A 772 -12.77 9.48 -22.29
N LEU A 773 -13.31 8.48 -22.98
CA LEU A 773 -14.29 8.59 -24.08
C LEU A 773 -15.55 7.74 -23.82
N SER A 774 -15.73 7.23 -22.58
CA SER A 774 -16.86 6.38 -22.17
C SER A 774 -18.23 7.04 -22.37
N ASN A 775 -19.29 6.24 -22.56
CA ASN A 775 -20.68 6.68 -22.76
C ASN A 775 -20.93 7.52 -24.03
N ASN A 776 -20.15 7.34 -25.10
CA ASN A 776 -20.31 8.04 -26.38
C ASN A 776 -20.91 7.15 -27.49
N GLN A 777 -21.23 7.77 -28.64
CA GLN A 777 -22.08 7.23 -29.72
C GLN A 777 -21.33 6.88 -31.02
N PHE A 778 -20.00 6.88 -31.01
CA PHE A 778 -19.17 6.47 -32.15
C PHE A 778 -19.22 4.95 -32.41
N ARG A 779 -18.95 4.55 -33.65
CA ARG A 779 -18.96 3.17 -34.16
C ARG A 779 -17.58 2.54 -34.24
N SER A 780 -16.54 3.36 -34.40
CA SER A 780 -15.13 2.94 -34.44
C SER A 780 -14.28 3.82 -33.54
N LEU A 781 -13.21 3.26 -32.98
CA LEU A 781 -12.24 4.05 -32.22
C LEU A 781 -11.62 5.15 -33.14
N PRO A 782 -11.59 6.43 -32.72
CA PRO A 782 -11.11 7.51 -33.58
C PRO A 782 -9.61 7.43 -33.94
N ASP A 783 -9.27 7.62 -35.21
CA ASP A 783 -7.90 7.43 -35.73
C ASP A 783 -6.85 8.34 -35.08
N PHE A 784 -7.23 9.52 -34.55
CA PHE A 784 -6.28 10.41 -33.87
C PHE A 784 -5.59 9.73 -32.67
N ILE A 785 -6.24 8.73 -32.06
CA ILE A 785 -5.73 7.99 -30.90
C ILE A 785 -4.48 7.18 -31.28
N ARG A 786 -4.33 6.76 -32.56
CA ARG A 786 -3.09 6.15 -33.08
C ARG A 786 -1.87 7.06 -32.90
N GLY A 787 -2.06 8.38 -32.88
CA GLY A 787 -1.00 9.38 -32.71
C GLY A 787 -0.56 9.64 -31.25
N LEU A 788 -1.33 9.17 -30.27
CA LEU A 788 -1.12 9.47 -28.84
C LEU A 788 -0.04 8.58 -28.22
N THR A 789 1.20 8.76 -28.67
CA THR A 789 2.39 7.94 -28.32
C THR A 789 2.80 7.94 -26.83
N LYS A 790 2.18 8.75 -25.97
CA LYS A 790 2.39 8.78 -24.51
C LYS A 790 1.18 8.29 -23.70
N LEU A 791 0.14 7.76 -24.35
CA LEU A 791 -1.08 7.34 -23.69
C LEU A 791 -0.81 6.13 -22.77
N GLU A 792 -1.08 6.31 -21.48
CA GLU A 792 -0.90 5.31 -20.43
C GLU A 792 -2.26 4.74 -19.99
N SER A 793 -3.34 5.53 -20.05
CA SER A 793 -4.69 5.07 -19.75
C SER A 793 -5.72 5.52 -20.80
N LEU A 794 -6.59 4.59 -21.20
CA LEU A 794 -7.73 4.82 -22.09
C LEU A 794 -9.00 4.20 -21.47
N SER A 795 -10.10 4.96 -21.44
CA SER A 795 -11.40 4.51 -20.95
C SER A 795 -12.49 4.68 -22.02
N ILE A 796 -13.16 3.58 -22.35
CA ILE A 796 -14.17 3.42 -23.41
C ILE A 796 -15.25 2.41 -22.98
N GLU A 797 -15.86 2.68 -21.83
CA GLU A 797 -16.97 1.92 -21.25
C GLU A 797 -18.33 2.45 -21.72
N SER A 798 -19.32 1.57 -21.83
CA SER A 798 -20.74 1.90 -22.10
C SER A 798 -20.99 2.76 -23.36
N CYS A 799 -20.18 2.60 -24.42
CA CYS A 799 -20.40 3.19 -25.74
C CYS A 799 -21.33 2.28 -26.58
N PRO A 800 -22.66 2.52 -26.64
CA PRO A 800 -23.62 1.53 -27.14
C PRO A 800 -23.57 1.28 -28.66
N ARG A 801 -22.80 2.07 -29.41
CA ARG A 801 -22.68 1.99 -30.88
C ARG A 801 -21.35 1.45 -31.38
N LEU A 802 -20.36 1.29 -30.49
CA LEU A 802 -19.01 0.89 -30.84
C LEU A 802 -19.00 -0.56 -31.37
N ARG A 803 -18.56 -0.72 -32.62
CA ARG A 803 -18.45 -1.99 -33.35
C ARG A 803 -17.01 -2.46 -33.53
N LYS A 804 -16.08 -1.55 -33.83
CA LYS A 804 -14.68 -1.91 -34.12
C LYS A 804 -13.72 -1.14 -33.23
N LEU A 805 -12.81 -1.88 -32.61
CA LEU A 805 -11.78 -1.36 -31.71
C LEU A 805 -10.41 -1.66 -32.33
N ASP A 806 -10.09 -0.90 -33.38
CA ASP A 806 -8.82 -0.91 -34.10
C ASP A 806 -8.00 0.36 -33.81
N GLY A 807 -6.68 0.30 -33.97
CA GLY A 807 -5.82 1.48 -33.86
C GLY A 807 -5.49 1.93 -32.44
N VAL A 808 -5.63 1.07 -31.43
CA VAL A 808 -5.15 1.37 -30.08
C VAL A 808 -3.61 1.43 -30.08
N PRO A 809 -2.98 2.52 -29.61
CA PRO A 809 -1.52 2.58 -29.45
C PRO A 809 -1.05 1.61 -28.35
N PRO A 810 0.23 1.19 -28.33
CA PRO A 810 0.75 0.29 -27.29
C PRO A 810 0.74 0.94 -25.89
N LEU A 811 -0.37 0.77 -25.17
CA LEU A 811 -0.60 1.28 -23.83
C LEU A 811 0.34 0.61 -22.81
N HIS A 812 0.96 1.43 -21.97
CA HIS A 812 1.86 0.97 -20.90
C HIS A 812 1.19 0.92 -19.50
N GLY A 813 -0.13 1.17 -19.41
CA GLY A 813 -0.88 1.25 -18.15
C GLY A 813 -2.20 0.46 -18.17
N TYR A 814 -3.32 1.14 -18.46
CA TYR A 814 -4.68 0.61 -18.24
C TYR A 814 -5.62 0.85 -19.43
N LEU A 815 -6.39 -0.17 -19.82
CA LEU A 815 -7.49 -0.07 -20.78
C LEU A 815 -8.79 -0.48 -20.08
N PHE A 816 -9.69 0.48 -19.88
CA PHE A 816 -11.00 0.27 -19.26
C PHE A 816 -12.07 0.17 -20.35
N PHE A 817 -12.70 -1.00 -20.50
CA PHE A 817 -13.73 -1.23 -21.51
C PHE A 817 -14.78 -2.26 -21.04
N GLY A 818 -16.06 -1.96 -21.26
CA GLY A 818 -17.17 -2.81 -20.81
C GLY A 818 -18.53 -2.27 -21.26
N ALA A 819 -19.58 -3.09 -21.16
CA ALA A 819 -20.96 -2.75 -21.53
C ALA A 819 -21.18 -2.25 -22.98
N ASN A 820 -20.23 -2.50 -23.89
CA ASN A 820 -20.27 -2.09 -25.30
C ASN A 820 -21.09 -3.09 -26.14
N ARG A 821 -22.41 -2.86 -26.23
CA ARG A 821 -23.42 -3.83 -26.71
C ARG A 821 -23.34 -4.28 -28.18
N LEU A 822 -22.59 -3.57 -29.02
CA LEU A 822 -22.52 -3.82 -30.47
C LEU A 822 -21.10 -4.11 -30.95
N LEU A 823 -20.17 -4.47 -30.05
CA LEU A 823 -18.78 -4.73 -30.40
C LEU A 823 -18.67 -6.01 -31.25
N GLU A 824 -18.13 -5.87 -32.45
CA GLU A 824 -18.01 -6.89 -33.50
C GLU A 824 -16.55 -7.35 -33.71
N GLU A 825 -15.56 -6.49 -33.46
CA GLU A 825 -14.13 -6.75 -33.75
C GLU A 825 -13.18 -5.96 -32.81
N VAL A 826 -12.08 -6.58 -32.36
CA VAL A 826 -11.09 -5.99 -31.43
C VAL A 826 -9.65 -6.33 -31.83
N THR A 827 -8.87 -5.33 -32.27
CA THR A 827 -7.48 -5.50 -32.75
C THR A 827 -6.48 -4.69 -31.89
N CYS A 828 -6.10 -5.25 -30.74
CA CYS A 828 -5.13 -4.64 -29.81
C CYS A 828 -3.77 -5.35 -29.82
N GLN A 829 -2.68 -4.61 -30.05
CA GLN A 829 -1.31 -5.05 -29.73
C GLN A 829 -0.92 -4.56 -28.33
N VAL A 830 -0.79 -5.48 -27.39
CA VAL A 830 -0.63 -5.17 -25.95
C VAL A 830 0.77 -5.54 -25.47
N SER A 831 1.62 -4.55 -25.21
CA SER A 831 2.99 -4.73 -24.75
C SER A 831 3.09 -4.88 -23.23
N HIS A 832 3.21 -6.12 -22.75
CA HIS A 832 3.52 -6.53 -21.37
C HIS A 832 2.56 -6.08 -20.24
N ARG A 833 1.68 -6.99 -19.81
CA ARG A 833 0.92 -6.95 -18.54
C ARG A 833 0.29 -5.60 -18.13
N PRO A 834 -0.69 -5.07 -18.88
CA PRO A 834 -1.71 -4.19 -18.29
C PRO A 834 -2.67 -5.01 -17.42
N THR A 835 -3.33 -4.36 -16.46
CA THR A 835 -4.45 -4.96 -15.72
C THR A 835 -5.74 -4.70 -16.51
N THR A 836 -6.00 -5.50 -17.54
CA THR A 836 -7.17 -5.32 -18.44
C THR A 836 -8.46 -5.80 -17.78
N THR A 837 -9.33 -4.86 -17.44
CA THR A 837 -10.67 -5.13 -16.89
C THR A 837 -11.66 -5.41 -18.03
N CYS A 838 -11.80 -6.67 -18.41
CA CYS A 838 -12.73 -7.12 -19.45
C CYS A 838 -14.11 -7.44 -18.87
N HIS A 839 -15.20 -6.97 -19.50
CA HIS A 839 -16.58 -7.36 -19.18
C HIS A 839 -17.20 -8.22 -20.29
N LEU A 840 -17.94 -9.28 -19.91
CA LEU A 840 -18.45 -10.35 -20.79
C LEU A 840 -19.46 -9.95 -21.90
N ASP A 841 -19.91 -8.70 -21.98
CA ASP A 841 -20.98 -8.29 -22.92
C ASP A 841 -20.59 -8.32 -24.41
N ALA A 842 -19.29 -8.38 -24.73
CA ALA A 842 -18.78 -8.33 -26.11
C ALA A 842 -18.87 -9.67 -26.89
N CYS A 843 -19.11 -10.80 -26.22
CA CYS A 843 -18.95 -12.13 -26.81
C CYS A 843 -20.18 -12.57 -27.66
N ASN A 844 -20.43 -11.89 -28.79
CA ASN A 844 -21.44 -12.31 -29.79
C ASN A 844 -20.84 -12.99 -31.04
N HIS A 845 -19.52 -12.87 -31.29
CA HIS A 845 -18.79 -13.67 -32.28
C HIS A 845 -17.50 -14.25 -31.66
N PRO A 846 -17.11 -15.50 -31.99
CA PRO A 846 -15.99 -16.19 -31.34
C PRO A 846 -14.61 -15.93 -31.99
N GLU A 847 -14.53 -15.02 -32.97
CA GLU A 847 -13.31 -14.76 -33.73
C GLU A 847 -12.63 -13.46 -33.29
N THR A 848 -11.39 -13.59 -32.82
CA THR A 848 -10.46 -12.51 -32.41
C THR A 848 -10.81 -11.70 -31.14
N MET A 849 -10.39 -12.23 -29.99
CA MET A 849 -9.84 -11.42 -28.88
C MET A 849 -8.44 -11.94 -28.50
N THR A 850 -7.49 -11.06 -28.20
CA THR A 850 -6.07 -11.39 -27.94
C THR A 850 -5.73 -11.73 -26.49
N LEU A 851 -6.72 -11.86 -25.60
CA LEU A 851 -6.51 -12.20 -24.18
C LEU A 851 -6.97 -13.62 -23.84
N PHE A 852 -8.17 -14.00 -24.26
CA PHE A 852 -8.67 -15.37 -24.18
C PHE A 852 -9.65 -15.67 -25.34
N LYS A 853 -9.77 -16.95 -25.70
CA LYS A 853 -10.71 -17.44 -26.73
C LYS A 853 -11.71 -18.40 -26.08
N LEU A 854 -13.00 -18.28 -26.41
CA LEU A 854 -14.04 -19.24 -26.05
C LEU A 854 -14.52 -19.97 -27.30
N GLU A 855 -14.43 -21.30 -27.31
CA GLU A 855 -14.96 -22.16 -28.37
C GLU A 855 -16.08 -23.07 -27.86
N SER A 856 -17.02 -23.43 -28.72
CA SER A 856 -17.94 -24.54 -28.44
C SER A 856 -17.15 -25.84 -28.37
N ILE A 857 -17.47 -26.74 -27.43
CA ILE A 857 -16.81 -28.04 -27.34
C ILE A 857 -16.95 -28.89 -28.62
N GLU A 858 -17.95 -28.58 -29.47
CA GLU A 858 -18.18 -29.20 -30.78
C GLU A 858 -17.23 -28.70 -31.89
N SER A 859 -16.59 -27.53 -31.71
CA SER A 859 -15.66 -26.93 -32.68
C SER A 859 -14.18 -27.06 -32.30
N VAL A 860 -13.87 -27.62 -31.13
CA VAL A 860 -12.50 -27.80 -30.62
C VAL A 860 -11.83 -29.01 -31.27
N GLU A 861 -10.53 -28.91 -31.56
CA GLU A 861 -9.76 -30.02 -32.14
C GLU A 861 -9.74 -31.25 -31.22
N ALA A 862 -9.90 -32.44 -31.81
CA ALA A 862 -9.99 -33.69 -31.05
C ALA A 862 -8.75 -33.99 -30.16
N GLU A 863 -7.57 -33.48 -30.53
CA GLU A 863 -6.37 -33.59 -29.69
C GLU A 863 -6.51 -32.81 -28.37
N ILE A 864 -7.00 -31.56 -28.45
CA ILE A 864 -7.23 -30.70 -27.28
C ILE A 864 -8.30 -31.30 -26.35
N VAL A 865 -9.37 -31.84 -26.94
CA VAL A 865 -10.41 -32.60 -26.21
C VAL A 865 -9.81 -33.82 -25.47
N ASN A 866 -8.94 -34.58 -26.12
CA ASN A 866 -8.27 -35.74 -25.52
C ASN A 866 -7.25 -35.35 -24.43
N ASN A 867 -6.56 -34.22 -24.60
CA ASN A 867 -5.65 -33.64 -23.61
C ASN A 867 -6.41 -33.15 -22.36
N LEU A 868 -7.56 -32.51 -22.53
CA LEU A 868 -8.51 -32.20 -21.44
C LEU A 868 -9.14 -33.47 -20.82
N GLY A 869 -9.10 -34.61 -21.53
CA GLY A 869 -9.60 -35.90 -21.06
C GLY A 869 -11.11 -36.08 -21.25
N LEU A 870 -11.69 -35.46 -22.28
CA LEU A 870 -13.14 -35.36 -22.53
C LEU A 870 -13.59 -36.30 -23.65
N SER A 871 -13.34 -37.60 -23.48
CA SER A 871 -13.45 -38.63 -24.52
C SER A 871 -14.88 -38.99 -24.97
N ASN A 872 -15.89 -38.14 -24.75
CA ASN A 872 -17.29 -38.45 -25.05
C ASN A 872 -18.14 -37.20 -25.41
N LEU A 873 -17.65 -36.39 -26.35
CA LEU A 873 -18.25 -35.12 -26.79
C LEU A 873 -19.76 -35.16 -27.06
N GLN A 874 -20.26 -36.24 -27.69
CA GLN A 874 -21.64 -36.32 -28.18
C GLN A 874 -22.71 -36.32 -27.06
N SER A 875 -22.34 -36.59 -25.80
CA SER A 875 -23.25 -36.45 -24.65
C SER A 875 -23.10 -35.13 -23.88
N MET A 876 -22.16 -34.26 -24.27
CA MET A 876 -21.81 -33.04 -23.53
C MET A 876 -22.40 -31.74 -24.10
N GLY A 877 -22.74 -31.67 -25.39
CA GLY A 877 -23.23 -30.44 -26.04
C GLY A 877 -24.53 -29.87 -25.44
N ASN A 878 -25.33 -30.71 -24.78
CA ASN A 878 -26.57 -30.30 -24.09
C ASN A 878 -26.35 -29.82 -22.64
N LEU A 879 -25.13 -29.93 -22.08
CA LEU A 879 -24.83 -29.45 -20.72
C LEU A 879 -24.60 -27.95 -20.73
N THR A 880 -25.21 -27.23 -19.78
CA THR A 880 -25.05 -25.78 -19.63
C THR A 880 -24.33 -25.41 -18.34
N VAL A 881 -23.48 -24.38 -18.40
CA VAL A 881 -22.74 -23.82 -17.26
C VAL A 881 -22.99 -22.32 -17.20
N LYS A 882 -23.11 -21.77 -15.98
CA LYS A 882 -23.15 -20.32 -15.75
C LYS A 882 -21.71 -19.81 -15.77
N LEU A 883 -21.32 -19.03 -16.78
CA LEU A 883 -20.00 -18.40 -16.82
C LEU A 883 -20.03 -17.02 -16.15
N THR A 884 -19.01 -16.72 -15.35
CA THR A 884 -18.84 -15.48 -14.58
C THR A 884 -17.43 -14.91 -14.78
N SER A 885 -17.31 -13.59 -14.91
CA SER A 885 -16.04 -12.86 -14.95
C SER A 885 -15.90 -11.95 -13.72
N TRP A 886 -14.68 -11.70 -13.25
CA TRP A 886 -14.43 -11.03 -11.97
C TRP A 886 -15.00 -9.61 -11.85
N PHE A 887 -15.26 -8.92 -12.97
CA PHE A 887 -15.87 -7.58 -12.98
C PHE A 887 -17.39 -7.57 -13.22
N GLY A 888 -18.06 -8.72 -13.07
CA GLY A 888 -19.28 -8.82 -12.25
C GLY A 888 -20.52 -8.00 -12.60
N MET A 889 -20.89 -7.84 -13.88
CA MET A 889 -22.18 -7.21 -14.26
C MET A 889 -23.25 -8.17 -14.80
N LEU A 890 -22.90 -9.26 -15.48
CA LEU A 890 -23.84 -10.32 -15.86
C LEU A 890 -23.23 -11.72 -15.64
N GLN A 891 -24.07 -12.64 -15.20
CA GLN A 891 -23.88 -14.08 -15.38
C GLN A 891 -24.72 -14.54 -16.57
N ARG A 892 -24.21 -15.50 -17.37
CA ARG A 892 -24.97 -16.05 -18.51
C ARG A 892 -24.75 -17.55 -18.61
N ARG A 893 -25.83 -18.29 -18.88
CA ARG A 893 -25.75 -19.72 -19.22
C ARG A 893 -25.22 -19.85 -20.65
N PHE A 894 -24.17 -20.65 -20.83
CA PHE A 894 -23.69 -21.13 -22.12
C PHE A 894 -23.72 -22.66 -22.13
N PRO A 895 -23.74 -23.32 -23.30
CA PRO A 895 -23.28 -24.71 -23.42
C PRO A 895 -21.85 -24.85 -22.88
N VAL A 896 -21.38 -26.07 -22.61
CA VAL A 896 -19.97 -26.30 -22.24
C VAL A 896 -19.04 -25.74 -23.33
N GLN A 897 -18.20 -24.77 -22.92
CA GLN A 897 -17.20 -24.11 -23.75
C GLN A 897 -15.80 -24.43 -23.25
N VAL A 898 -14.83 -24.37 -24.16
CA VAL A 898 -13.39 -24.43 -23.86
C VAL A 898 -12.83 -23.02 -23.92
N CYS A 899 -12.16 -22.60 -22.85
CA CYS A 899 -11.45 -21.34 -22.74
C CYS A 899 -9.95 -21.55 -22.99
N TYR A 900 -9.32 -20.71 -23.80
CA TYR A 900 -7.89 -20.70 -24.06
C TYR A 900 -7.27 -19.43 -23.47
N GLU A 901 -6.34 -19.57 -22.54
CA GLU A 901 -5.70 -18.46 -21.82
C GLU A 901 -4.17 -18.63 -21.83
N GLU A 902 -3.47 -17.80 -22.61
CA GLU A 902 -2.02 -17.85 -22.91
C GLU A 902 -1.48 -19.23 -23.39
N HIS A 903 -1.23 -20.15 -22.46
CA HIS A 903 -0.64 -21.47 -22.64
C HIS A 903 -1.41 -22.58 -21.87
N ILE A 904 -2.59 -22.22 -21.38
CA ILE A 904 -3.46 -23.06 -20.55
C ILE A 904 -4.81 -23.15 -21.25
N ILE A 905 -5.40 -24.35 -21.23
CA ILE A 905 -6.71 -24.62 -21.81
C ILE A 905 -7.63 -25.07 -20.68
N CYS A 906 -8.73 -24.36 -20.46
CA CYS A 906 -9.65 -24.57 -19.35
C CYS A 906 -11.05 -24.97 -19.83
N ALA A 907 -11.72 -25.84 -19.08
CA ALA A 907 -13.12 -26.21 -19.32
C ALA A 907 -13.87 -26.40 -18.00
N TYR A 908 -15.15 -26.01 -17.98
CA TYR A 908 -16.05 -26.10 -16.83
C TYR A 908 -17.24 -26.98 -17.16
N ILE A 909 -17.53 -27.96 -16.30
CA ILE A 909 -18.54 -29.01 -16.54
C ILE A 909 -19.22 -29.37 -15.21
N PRO A 910 -20.54 -29.61 -15.14
CA PRO A 910 -21.18 -30.16 -13.94
C PRO A 910 -20.63 -31.56 -13.60
N GLY A 911 -20.29 -31.82 -12.33
CA GLY A 911 -19.80 -33.12 -11.88
C GLY A 911 -19.18 -33.11 -10.47
N SER A 912 -19.45 -34.17 -9.70
CA SER A 912 -19.15 -34.27 -8.26
C SER A 912 -17.98 -35.18 -7.89
N LYS A 913 -17.26 -35.75 -8.86
CA LYS A 913 -16.08 -36.61 -8.65
C LYS A 913 -15.10 -36.53 -9.81
N ILE A 914 -13.80 -36.57 -9.52
CA ILE A 914 -12.78 -36.55 -10.57
C ILE A 914 -12.84 -37.85 -11.40
N PRO A 915 -12.75 -37.79 -12.75
CA PRO A 915 -12.82 -38.97 -13.61
C PRO A 915 -11.78 -40.05 -13.27
N PRO A 916 -12.06 -41.34 -13.52
CA PRO A 916 -11.20 -42.45 -13.08
C PRO A 916 -9.82 -42.50 -13.76
N TRP A 917 -9.63 -41.82 -14.88
CA TRP A 917 -8.38 -41.75 -15.66
C TRP A 917 -7.40 -40.64 -15.22
N PHE A 918 -7.60 -40.04 -14.03
CA PHE A 918 -6.62 -39.16 -13.40
C PHE A 918 -5.72 -39.98 -12.45
N ASN A 919 -4.41 -39.96 -12.74
CA ASN A 919 -3.41 -40.84 -12.12
C ASN A 919 -3.18 -40.56 -10.63
N PHE A 920 -3.27 -39.29 -10.23
CA PHE A 920 -3.15 -38.86 -8.84
C PHE A 920 -4.44 -38.15 -8.43
N LYS A 921 -4.89 -38.38 -7.19
CA LYS A 921 -6.09 -37.74 -6.61
C LYS A 921 -5.89 -37.53 -5.12
N ASN A 922 -6.45 -36.44 -4.60
CA ASN A 922 -6.54 -36.20 -3.16
C ASN A 922 -7.85 -35.49 -2.81
N LEU A 923 -8.31 -35.69 -1.56
CA LEU A 923 -9.45 -34.96 -1.02
C LEU A 923 -8.99 -33.59 -0.49
N GLY A 924 -9.82 -32.57 -0.70
CA GLY A 924 -9.51 -31.17 -0.40
C GLY A 924 -8.69 -30.46 -1.49
N SER A 925 -8.20 -29.28 -1.15
CA SER A 925 -7.69 -28.24 -2.06
C SER A 925 -6.25 -28.41 -2.57
N SER A 926 -5.54 -29.51 -2.24
CA SER A 926 -4.14 -29.67 -2.68
C SER A 926 -3.70 -31.11 -2.82
N ILE A 927 -2.66 -31.33 -3.62
CA ILE A 927 -2.08 -32.65 -3.87
C ILE A 927 -0.55 -32.52 -4.07
N ASP A 928 0.19 -33.39 -3.40
CA ASP A 928 1.64 -33.55 -3.56
C ASP A 928 1.93 -34.87 -4.28
N PHE A 929 2.81 -34.85 -5.27
CA PHE A 929 3.31 -36.07 -5.91
C PHE A 929 4.76 -35.90 -6.38
N ILE A 930 5.47 -37.03 -6.50
CA ILE A 930 6.76 -37.10 -7.19
C ILE A 930 6.47 -37.53 -8.63
N VAL A 931 7.06 -36.83 -9.59
CA VAL A 931 6.92 -37.14 -11.02
C VAL A 931 7.47 -38.56 -11.29
N PRO A 932 6.64 -39.52 -11.74
CA PRO A 932 7.03 -40.92 -11.91
C PRO A 932 7.94 -41.14 -13.12
N SER A 933 8.68 -42.25 -13.11
CA SER A 933 9.56 -42.63 -14.21
C SER A 933 8.87 -43.63 -15.14
N TYR A 934 8.87 -43.33 -16.44
CA TYR A 934 8.54 -44.26 -17.51
C TYR A 934 9.70 -44.27 -18.52
N LEU A 935 10.01 -45.43 -19.10
CA LEU A 935 11.10 -45.57 -20.07
C LEU A 935 10.71 -44.89 -21.40
N ASN A 936 11.64 -44.13 -21.98
CA ASN A 936 11.56 -43.51 -23.30
C ASN A 936 10.36 -42.56 -23.53
N LEU A 937 9.81 -41.96 -22.47
CA LEU A 937 8.68 -41.03 -22.55
C LEU A 937 8.98 -39.70 -21.85
N ARG A 938 8.81 -38.59 -22.59
CA ARG A 938 8.91 -37.22 -22.07
C ARG A 938 7.56 -36.74 -21.55
N ILE A 939 7.54 -35.82 -20.59
CA ILE A 939 6.30 -35.14 -20.18
C ILE A 939 6.09 -33.92 -21.09
N GLY A 940 5.03 -33.96 -21.91
CA GLY A 940 4.63 -32.83 -22.75
C GLY A 940 3.76 -31.82 -21.99
N GLY A 941 2.85 -32.33 -21.14
CA GLY A 941 1.89 -31.49 -20.42
C GLY A 941 1.28 -32.14 -19.18
N LEU A 942 0.47 -31.35 -18.50
CA LEU A 942 -0.15 -31.67 -17.22
C LEU A 942 -1.63 -31.25 -17.27
N ASN A 943 -2.54 -32.16 -16.96
CA ASN A 943 -3.96 -31.86 -16.80
C ASN A 943 -4.34 -31.93 -15.31
N VAL A 944 -4.95 -30.87 -14.79
CA VAL A 944 -5.43 -30.73 -13.41
C VAL A 944 -6.95 -30.63 -13.44
N CYS A 945 -7.62 -31.50 -12.68
CA CYS A 945 -9.06 -31.48 -12.44
C CYS A 945 -9.33 -31.10 -10.98
N SER A 946 -10.28 -30.20 -10.74
CA SER A 946 -10.74 -29.81 -9.41
C SER A 946 -12.26 -29.85 -9.32
N VAL A 947 -12.80 -30.57 -8.33
CA VAL A 947 -14.24 -30.58 -8.01
C VAL A 947 -14.48 -29.54 -6.91
N TYR A 948 -15.44 -28.63 -7.12
CA TYR A 948 -15.79 -27.61 -6.14
C TYR A 948 -17.30 -27.33 -6.09
N GLU A 949 -17.74 -26.92 -4.91
CA GLU A 949 -19.07 -26.37 -4.65
C GLU A 949 -18.96 -24.85 -4.50
N HIS A 950 -19.89 -24.11 -5.08
CA HIS A 950 -19.93 -22.64 -4.99
C HIS A 950 -21.22 -22.19 -4.31
N SER A 951 -21.09 -21.48 -3.18
CA SER A 951 -22.18 -21.36 -2.18
C SER A 951 -22.67 -19.93 -1.90
N GLY A 952 -22.18 -18.91 -2.61
CA GLY A 952 -22.43 -17.49 -2.32
C GLY A 952 -22.45 -16.56 -3.53
N ASP A 953 -21.92 -15.33 -3.37
CA ASP A 953 -21.83 -14.34 -4.46
C ASP A 953 -20.49 -14.51 -5.21
N PRO A 954 -20.50 -14.95 -6.50
CA PRO A 954 -19.28 -15.25 -7.25
C PRO A 954 -18.41 -14.02 -7.57
N LYS A 955 -18.83 -12.81 -7.16
CA LYS A 955 -18.00 -11.59 -7.22
C LYS A 955 -16.93 -11.51 -6.12
N ARG A 956 -16.83 -12.49 -5.23
CA ARG A 956 -15.92 -12.48 -4.07
C ARG A 956 -14.89 -13.61 -4.06
N ASP A 957 -14.93 -14.48 -5.07
CA ASP A 957 -14.02 -15.63 -5.17
C ASP A 957 -13.09 -15.48 -6.37
N GLU A 958 -11.78 -15.56 -6.12
CA GLU A 958 -10.73 -15.57 -7.14
C GLU A 958 -10.16 -17.01 -7.24
N PRO A 959 -10.69 -17.87 -8.13
CA PRO A 959 -10.25 -19.27 -8.26
C PRO A 959 -8.83 -19.36 -8.82
N HIS A 960 -7.87 -19.70 -7.96
CA HIS A 960 -6.47 -19.87 -8.30
C HIS A 960 -6.07 -21.34 -8.35
N THR A 961 -5.33 -21.72 -9.40
CA THR A 961 -4.52 -22.96 -9.43
C THR A 961 -3.04 -22.58 -9.37
N ILE A 962 -2.33 -23.05 -8.34
CA ILE A 962 -0.88 -22.93 -8.18
C ILE A 962 -0.22 -24.30 -8.34
N ILE A 963 0.86 -24.35 -9.12
CA ILE A 963 1.72 -25.52 -9.33
C ILE A 963 3.15 -25.14 -8.91
N SER A 964 3.72 -25.85 -7.95
CA SER A 964 5.02 -25.58 -7.36
C SER A 964 5.94 -26.79 -7.49
N ASN A 965 6.95 -26.69 -8.36
CA ASN A 965 8.06 -27.64 -8.43
C ASN A 965 9.08 -27.30 -7.34
N ARG A 966 9.01 -28.04 -6.23
CA ARG A 966 9.82 -27.83 -5.02
C ARG A 966 11.29 -28.15 -5.25
N THR A 967 11.59 -29.14 -6.09
CA THR A 967 12.97 -29.54 -6.44
C THR A 967 13.73 -28.45 -7.19
N LYS A 968 13.04 -27.69 -8.07
CA LYS A 968 13.65 -26.60 -8.86
C LYS A 968 13.36 -25.20 -8.34
N GLY A 969 12.52 -25.06 -7.32
CA GLY A 969 12.09 -23.75 -6.79
C GLY A 969 11.25 -22.93 -7.79
N LEU A 970 10.55 -23.60 -8.72
CA LEU A 970 9.73 -22.96 -9.74
C LEU A 970 8.26 -22.99 -9.31
N VAL A 971 7.56 -21.87 -9.45
CA VAL A 971 6.13 -21.75 -9.16
C VAL A 971 5.43 -21.14 -10.37
N TRP A 972 4.31 -21.76 -10.75
CA TRP A 972 3.38 -21.28 -11.75
C TRP A 972 2.01 -21.08 -11.12
N SER A 973 1.30 -20.03 -11.53
CA SER A 973 0.01 -19.65 -10.95
C SER A 973 -0.92 -19.18 -12.06
N HIS A 974 -2.12 -19.76 -12.13
CA HIS A 974 -3.18 -19.37 -13.04
C HIS A 974 -4.40 -18.96 -12.23
N CYS A 975 -5.04 -17.89 -12.68
CA CYS A 975 -6.39 -17.49 -12.30
C CYS A 975 -7.12 -17.32 -13.64
N PRO A 976 -8.27 -17.98 -13.87
CA PRO A 976 -8.93 -17.98 -15.18
C PRO A 976 -9.84 -16.75 -15.32
N HIS A 977 -9.65 -15.96 -16.38
CA HIS A 977 -10.40 -14.72 -16.60
C HIS A 977 -11.93 -14.89 -16.61
N VAL A 978 -12.39 -16.11 -16.90
CA VAL A 978 -13.78 -16.55 -16.76
C VAL A 978 -13.81 -17.87 -16.01
N PHE A 979 -14.65 -17.98 -14.97
CA PHE A 979 -14.91 -19.24 -14.27
C PHE A 979 -16.37 -19.67 -14.39
N GLY A 980 -16.59 -20.99 -14.38
CA GLY A 980 -17.92 -21.60 -14.47
C GLY A 980 -18.48 -22.02 -13.12
N THR A 981 -19.81 -22.06 -13.02
CA THR A 981 -20.55 -22.80 -11.99
C THR A 981 -21.69 -23.59 -12.62
N ALA A 982 -21.98 -24.77 -12.10
CA ALA A 982 -23.14 -25.59 -12.46
C ALA A 982 -24.48 -24.94 -12.00
N GLU A 983 -25.57 -25.70 -12.06
CA GLU A 983 -26.87 -25.26 -11.53
C GLU A 983 -26.86 -25.21 -9.98
N ASP A 984 -27.84 -24.53 -9.39
CA ASP A 984 -27.78 -24.15 -7.96
C ASP A 984 -27.90 -25.36 -7.03
N GLY A 985 -26.75 -25.78 -6.46
CA GLY A 985 -26.62 -26.98 -5.62
C GLY A 985 -25.87 -28.15 -6.28
N GLU A 986 -25.36 -27.99 -7.51
CA GLU A 986 -24.52 -28.98 -8.18
C GLU A 986 -23.02 -28.66 -8.05
N ASP A 987 -22.21 -29.72 -7.91
CA ASP A 987 -20.75 -29.62 -7.97
C ASP A 987 -20.26 -29.31 -9.38
N THR A 988 -19.20 -28.51 -9.49
CA THR A 988 -18.56 -28.13 -10.75
C THR A 988 -17.15 -28.73 -10.83
N MET A 989 -16.81 -29.28 -12.00
CA MET A 989 -15.44 -29.67 -12.36
C MET A 989 -14.78 -28.54 -13.17
N TRP A 990 -13.64 -28.06 -12.69
CA TRP A 990 -12.70 -27.24 -13.46
C TRP A 990 -11.56 -28.13 -13.94
N LEU A 991 -11.46 -28.28 -15.26
CA LEU A 991 -10.33 -28.89 -15.95
C LEU A 991 -9.40 -27.80 -16.44
N SER A 992 -8.10 -27.97 -16.25
CA SER A 992 -7.06 -27.13 -16.86
C SER A 992 -5.91 -27.98 -17.40
N TYR A 993 -5.63 -27.88 -18.70
CA TYR A 993 -4.46 -28.46 -19.35
C TYR A 993 -3.36 -27.40 -19.50
N TRP A 994 -2.15 -27.75 -19.05
CA TRP A 994 -0.98 -26.89 -18.99
C TRP A 994 0.14 -27.47 -19.87
N LYS A 995 0.57 -26.73 -20.89
CA LYS A 995 1.65 -27.16 -21.79
C LYS A 995 3.02 -26.78 -21.22
N PHE A 996 3.64 -27.69 -20.46
CA PHE A 996 4.89 -27.42 -19.73
C PHE A 996 6.16 -27.63 -20.55
N GLY A 997 6.15 -28.55 -21.53
CA GLY A 997 7.36 -28.97 -22.25
C GLY A 997 8.49 -29.37 -21.29
N ASN A 998 9.73 -29.01 -21.65
CA ASN A 998 10.98 -29.38 -20.97
C ASN A 998 11.14 -28.90 -19.50
N ARG A 999 10.08 -28.45 -18.81
CA ARG A 999 10.13 -27.81 -17.48
C ARG A 999 9.78 -28.76 -16.32
N LEU A 1000 9.14 -29.88 -16.60
CA LEU A 1000 8.88 -30.96 -15.64
C LEU A 1000 9.72 -32.19 -16.02
N GLU A 1001 10.43 -32.74 -15.03
CA GLU A 1001 11.32 -33.89 -15.18
C GLU A 1001 10.96 -34.98 -14.17
N VAL A 1002 11.29 -36.23 -14.51
CA VAL A 1002 11.18 -37.39 -13.63
C VAL A 1002 11.87 -37.12 -12.28
N GLY A 1003 11.25 -37.58 -11.19
CA GLY A 1003 11.78 -37.41 -9.83
C GLY A 1003 11.65 -36.00 -9.24
N ASN A 1004 11.05 -35.04 -9.95
CA ASN A 1004 10.74 -33.72 -9.38
C ASN A 1004 9.57 -33.84 -8.39
N GLU A 1005 9.65 -33.16 -7.24
CA GLU A 1005 8.56 -33.05 -6.26
C GLU A 1005 7.65 -31.86 -6.64
N VAL A 1006 6.37 -32.14 -6.87
CA VAL A 1006 5.38 -31.16 -7.33
C VAL A 1006 4.22 -31.10 -6.36
N ARG A 1007 3.96 -29.89 -5.82
CA ARG A 1007 2.70 -29.54 -5.15
C ARG A 1007 1.78 -28.85 -6.15
N ILE A 1008 0.51 -29.26 -6.18
CA ILE A 1008 -0.57 -28.48 -6.79
C ILE A 1008 -1.53 -28.05 -5.69
N SER A 1009 -2.05 -26.83 -5.77
CA SER A 1009 -3.00 -26.28 -4.81
C SER A 1009 -4.01 -25.40 -5.52
N VAL A 1010 -5.29 -25.64 -5.26
CA VAL A 1010 -6.42 -24.98 -5.91
C VAL A 1010 -7.33 -24.41 -4.83
N TYR A 1011 -7.54 -23.10 -4.84
CA TYR A 1011 -8.29 -22.38 -3.81
C TYR A 1011 -9.09 -21.24 -4.43
N GLY A 1012 -10.15 -20.80 -3.74
CA GLY A 1012 -10.93 -19.61 -4.09
C GLY A 1012 -11.09 -18.69 -2.88
N GLY A 1013 -12.11 -17.83 -2.92
CA GLY A 1013 -12.48 -16.97 -1.79
C GLY A 1013 -13.36 -17.68 -0.74
N GLU A 1014 -14.22 -16.91 -0.07
CA GLU A 1014 -15.05 -17.37 1.05
C GLU A 1014 -16.15 -18.37 0.63
N PHE A 1015 -16.55 -18.43 -0.65
CA PHE A 1015 -17.73 -19.20 -1.08
C PHE A 1015 -17.43 -20.41 -2.00
N LEU A 1016 -16.17 -20.60 -2.41
CA LEU A 1016 -15.72 -21.67 -3.31
C LEU A 1016 -14.98 -22.77 -2.53
N ASN A 1017 -15.65 -23.89 -2.32
CA ASN A 1017 -15.16 -25.02 -1.52
C ASN A 1017 -14.65 -26.16 -2.41
N VAL A 1018 -13.32 -26.33 -2.50
CA VAL A 1018 -12.69 -27.40 -3.32
C VAL A 1018 -12.70 -28.73 -2.57
N LYS A 1019 -13.43 -29.71 -3.11
CA LYS A 1019 -13.71 -31.03 -2.52
C LYS A 1019 -12.68 -32.10 -2.89
N GLU A 1020 -12.19 -32.09 -4.13
CA GLU A 1020 -11.25 -33.08 -4.68
C GLU A 1020 -10.34 -32.39 -5.70
N VAL A 1021 -9.03 -32.69 -5.68
CA VAL A 1021 -8.06 -32.25 -6.71
C VAL A 1021 -7.30 -33.46 -7.24
N GLY A 1022 -7.09 -33.52 -8.55
CA GLY A 1022 -6.50 -34.66 -9.23
C GLY A 1022 -5.74 -34.29 -10.49
N VAL A 1023 -4.78 -35.15 -10.86
CA VAL A 1023 -3.72 -34.83 -11.82
C VAL A 1023 -3.47 -35.98 -12.78
N ARG A 1024 -3.38 -35.66 -14.07
CA ARG A 1024 -3.00 -36.57 -15.15
C ARG A 1024 -1.78 -35.98 -15.87
N LEU A 1025 -0.68 -36.72 -15.87
CA LEU A 1025 0.49 -36.42 -16.69
C LEU A 1025 0.24 -36.93 -18.12
N LEU A 1026 0.65 -36.14 -19.11
CA LEU A 1026 0.55 -36.47 -20.53
C LEU A 1026 1.96 -36.55 -21.12
N TYR A 1027 2.21 -37.64 -21.83
CA TYR A 1027 3.55 -38.01 -22.30
C TYR A 1027 3.66 -37.90 -23.83
N GLU A 1028 4.86 -37.54 -24.27
CA GLU A 1028 5.28 -37.46 -25.67
C GLU A 1028 6.39 -38.50 -25.89
N GLU A 1029 6.39 -39.18 -27.04
CA GLU A 1029 7.44 -40.14 -27.42
C GLU A 1029 8.70 -39.37 -27.86
N GLU A 1030 9.89 -39.85 -27.48
CA GLU A 1030 11.14 -39.32 -28.05
C GLU A 1030 11.35 -39.88 -29.47
N PRO A 1031 11.71 -39.05 -30.47
CA PRO A 1031 11.98 -39.52 -31.82
C PRO A 1031 13.25 -40.38 -31.84
N GLU A 1032 13.18 -41.55 -32.50
CA GLU A 1032 14.29 -42.51 -32.56
C GLU A 1032 15.48 -41.97 -33.40
N GLU A 1033 16.48 -41.35 -32.75
CA GLU A 1033 17.79 -41.18 -33.38
C GLU A 1033 18.55 -42.52 -33.39
N MET A 1034 18.90 -42.96 -34.61
CA MET A 1034 19.33 -44.32 -34.97
C MET A 1034 20.38 -44.98 -34.06
N CYS A 1035 20.01 -46.09 -33.41
CA CYS A 1035 20.94 -47.03 -32.78
C CYS A 1035 21.76 -47.85 -33.80
N PHE A 1036 22.88 -47.30 -34.29
CA PHE A 1036 23.88 -48.11 -35.00
C PHE A 1036 24.54 -49.13 -34.06
N HIS A 1037 24.41 -50.42 -34.40
CA HIS A 1037 24.93 -51.52 -33.61
C HIS A 1037 26.46 -51.67 -33.73
N SER A 1038 27.13 -51.96 -32.62
CA SER A 1038 27.97 -53.15 -32.50
C SER A 1038 28.39 -53.40 -31.04
N ALA A 1039 28.65 -54.67 -30.71
CA ALA A 1039 29.07 -55.11 -29.39
C ALA A 1039 30.52 -55.62 -29.41
N TYR A 1040 31.04 -55.92 -28.22
CA TYR A 1040 32.44 -56.29 -27.91
C TYR A 1040 33.45 -55.15 -28.03
N GLY A 1041 34.35 -55.10 -27.05
CA GLY A 1041 35.50 -54.22 -27.05
C GLY A 1041 36.70 -54.94 -26.43
N ASP A 1042 37.88 -54.32 -26.51
CA ASP A 1042 39.02 -54.68 -25.67
C ASP A 1042 39.93 -53.45 -25.45
N LYS A 1043 41.02 -53.64 -24.69
CA LYS A 1043 41.89 -52.61 -24.09
C LYS A 1043 42.31 -51.42 -24.96
N ILE A 1044 42.47 -50.29 -24.27
CA ILE A 1044 43.36 -49.18 -24.67
C ILE A 1044 44.80 -49.70 -24.83
N PRO A 1045 45.51 -49.29 -25.89
CA PRO A 1045 46.80 -48.62 -25.64
C PRO A 1045 47.10 -47.42 -26.56
N LEU A 1046 47.82 -46.44 -26.00
CA LEU A 1046 49.05 -45.77 -26.51
C LEU A 1046 49.25 -45.55 -28.04
N GLN A 1047 49.80 -44.43 -28.54
CA GLN A 1047 50.22 -43.11 -27.98
C GLN A 1047 50.68 -42.22 -29.19
N LEU A 1048 51.23 -41.02 -28.89
CA LEU A 1048 52.02 -40.14 -29.76
C LEU A 1048 51.20 -39.32 -30.79
N CYS A 1049 50.94 -38.02 -30.62
CA CYS A 1049 51.75 -36.83 -30.27
C CYS A 1049 52.55 -36.23 -31.43
N GLN A 1050 52.31 -34.94 -31.69
CA GLN A 1050 53.40 -33.96 -31.83
C GLN A 1050 52.96 -32.57 -31.30
N PHE A 1051 53.95 -31.75 -30.93
CA PHE A 1051 53.81 -30.41 -30.35
C PHE A 1051 53.61 -29.36 -31.46
N GLY A 1052 53.10 -28.14 -31.25
CA GLY A 1052 52.68 -27.45 -30.02
C GLY A 1052 53.35 -26.06 -29.90
N ASN A 1053 52.69 -25.05 -29.30
CA ASN A 1053 53.31 -23.87 -28.68
C ASN A 1053 52.30 -22.99 -27.90
N ILE A 1054 52.80 -22.02 -27.13
CA ILE A 1054 52.15 -21.27 -26.04
C ILE A 1054 52.55 -19.76 -26.20
N VAL A 1055 52.00 -18.69 -25.59
CA VAL A 1055 51.56 -18.45 -24.19
C VAL A 1055 50.18 -17.69 -24.14
N PRO A 1056 49.80 -16.66 -23.30
CA PRO A 1056 48.37 -16.43 -22.96
C PRO A 1056 47.80 -15.02 -23.28
N GLY A 1057 46.51 -14.78 -22.98
CA GLY A 1057 45.89 -13.44 -22.96
C GLY A 1057 44.47 -13.38 -22.37
N ILE A 1058 44.35 -12.92 -21.11
CA ILE A 1058 43.18 -12.35 -20.39
C ILE A 1058 41.77 -12.89 -20.75
N VAL A 1059 41.17 -13.66 -19.82
CA VAL A 1059 39.72 -13.97 -19.82
C VAL A 1059 38.96 -12.99 -18.94
N SER A 1060 38.00 -12.24 -19.51
CA SER A 1060 37.10 -11.35 -18.76
C SER A 1060 35.87 -12.11 -18.23
N ALA A 1061 35.90 -12.55 -16.97
CA ALA A 1061 34.76 -13.21 -16.33
C ALA A 1061 33.59 -12.23 -16.05
N HIS A 1062 32.36 -12.67 -16.30
CA HIS A 1062 31.15 -11.91 -15.97
C HIS A 1062 30.95 -11.75 -14.45
N GLN A 1063 30.43 -10.60 -14.01
CA GLN A 1063 30.23 -10.28 -12.60
C GLN A 1063 28.89 -10.79 -12.03
N PRO A 1064 28.86 -11.40 -10.83
CA PRO A 1064 27.67 -11.49 -9.99
C PRO A 1064 27.51 -10.22 -9.12
N SER A 1065 26.38 -9.53 -9.23
CA SER A 1065 26.19 -8.20 -8.63
C SER A 1065 25.97 -8.19 -7.09
N THR A 1066 26.62 -7.26 -6.41
CA THR A 1066 26.52 -7.06 -4.94
C THR A 1066 25.18 -6.40 -4.57
N LYS A 1067 24.24 -7.19 -4.06
CA LYS A 1067 22.93 -6.70 -3.57
C LYS A 1067 22.98 -6.31 -2.08
N LEU A 1068 22.74 -5.03 -1.78
CA LEU A 1068 22.51 -4.44 -0.45
C LEU A 1068 20.99 -4.42 -0.15
N TYR A 1069 20.56 -4.60 1.12
CA TYR A 1069 19.14 -4.68 1.48
C TYR A 1069 18.81 -3.80 2.69
N LEU A 1070 17.74 -3.01 2.64
CA LEU A 1070 17.42 -1.98 3.64
C LEU A 1070 15.92 -1.99 4.00
N LEU A 1071 15.54 -1.66 5.25
CA LEU A 1071 14.15 -1.77 5.73
C LEU A 1071 13.46 -0.41 5.99
N GLY A 1072 12.46 -0.07 5.18
CA GLY A 1072 11.64 1.16 5.22
C GLY A 1072 10.18 0.95 5.71
N PHE A 1073 9.28 1.91 5.47
CA PHE A 1073 7.81 1.81 5.61
C PHE A 1073 7.15 2.81 4.64
N HIS A 1074 6.13 2.41 3.86
CA HIS A 1074 5.14 3.28 3.18
C HIS A 1074 4.10 2.41 2.44
N GLU A 1075 2.84 2.83 2.41
CA GLU A 1075 1.73 2.19 1.68
C GLU A 1075 1.68 2.71 0.22
N ASN A 1076 1.53 1.85 -0.78
CA ASN A 1076 1.24 2.17 -2.20
C ASN A 1076 1.88 3.44 -2.81
N CYS A 1077 2.99 3.27 -3.55
CA CYS A 1077 3.15 3.94 -4.86
C CYS A 1077 4.29 3.30 -5.69
N LYS A 1078 4.10 3.19 -7.01
CA LYS A 1078 5.16 2.85 -7.98
C LYS A 1078 5.60 4.12 -8.71
N PHE A 1079 6.87 4.53 -8.56
CA PHE A 1079 7.47 5.57 -9.40
C PHE A 1079 8.68 5.03 -10.17
N PRO A 1080 8.73 5.17 -11.51
CA PRO A 1080 9.95 4.96 -12.29
C PRO A 1080 10.88 6.18 -12.13
N CYS A 1081 12.16 5.95 -11.85
CA CYS A 1081 13.14 7.03 -11.74
C CYS A 1081 13.48 7.60 -13.12
N LYS A 1082 13.13 8.87 -13.38
CA LYS A 1082 13.59 9.62 -14.56
C LYS A 1082 15.06 10.05 -14.41
N TYR A 1083 16.00 9.13 -14.61
CA TYR A 1083 17.37 9.44 -15.10
C TYR A 1083 18.09 8.18 -15.61
N CYS A 1084 17.53 7.54 -16.64
CA CYS A 1084 18.18 6.54 -17.49
C CYS A 1084 17.56 6.58 -18.89
N GLN A 1085 18.13 7.38 -19.80
CA GLN A 1085 17.82 7.34 -21.23
C GLN A 1085 19.09 7.05 -22.03
N HIS A 1086 18.89 6.52 -23.24
CA HIS A 1086 19.90 6.20 -24.26
C HIS A 1086 20.83 5.02 -23.96
N LEU A 1087 20.49 3.86 -24.53
CA LEU A 1087 21.43 2.99 -25.23
C LEU A 1087 20.68 1.94 -26.06
N TYR A 1088 20.49 2.21 -27.36
CA TYR A 1088 20.62 1.29 -28.51
C TYR A 1088 20.42 2.14 -29.81
N PRO A 1089 21.03 1.77 -30.96
CA PRO A 1089 21.40 2.74 -31.99
C PRO A 1089 20.36 2.97 -33.10
N PRO A 1090 20.45 4.11 -33.82
CA PRO A 1090 19.77 4.29 -35.10
C PRO A 1090 20.45 3.46 -36.22
N PRO A 1091 19.73 3.10 -37.31
CA PRO A 1091 20.31 2.32 -38.41
C PRO A 1091 21.03 3.18 -39.45
N TRP A 1092 22.22 2.74 -39.87
CA TRP A 1092 22.88 2.97 -41.18
C TRP A 1092 23.24 4.42 -41.62
N ILE A 1093 24.54 4.66 -41.86
CA ILE A 1093 25.12 5.52 -42.91
C ILE A 1093 26.61 5.10 -43.11
N PRO A 1094 27.19 5.11 -44.33
CA PRO A 1094 28.46 4.41 -44.58
C PRO A 1094 29.76 5.25 -44.53
N ALA A 1095 30.75 4.68 -43.84
CA ALA A 1095 32.16 4.49 -44.24
C ALA A 1095 33.21 5.65 -44.30
N THR A 1096 34.37 5.37 -43.66
CA THR A 1096 35.73 5.97 -43.84
C THR A 1096 36.00 7.32 -43.11
N PRO A 1097 37.27 7.79 -42.95
CA PRO A 1097 37.98 7.63 -41.65
C PRO A 1097 38.72 8.92 -41.18
N TYR A 1098 39.84 8.77 -40.45
CA TYR A 1098 40.76 9.78 -39.87
C TYR A 1098 40.30 10.45 -38.55
N ASP A 1099 41.17 10.75 -37.56
CA ASP A 1099 42.45 10.11 -37.17
C ASP A 1099 42.90 10.56 -35.74
N TYR A 1100 43.93 9.89 -35.19
CA TYR A 1100 44.86 10.29 -34.12
C TYR A 1100 44.40 10.68 -32.67
N ASP A 1101 44.83 9.80 -31.75
CA ASP A 1101 45.66 10.06 -30.55
C ASP A 1101 45.11 10.26 -29.10
N TYR A 1102 46.06 10.05 -28.18
CA TYR A 1102 45.93 9.65 -26.78
C TYR A 1102 46.41 10.70 -25.76
N THR A 1103 46.24 10.34 -24.48
CA THR A 1103 46.84 10.84 -23.22
C THR A 1103 45.97 11.82 -22.40
N VAL A 1104 45.66 11.64 -21.10
CA VAL A 1104 46.17 10.88 -19.91
C VAL A 1104 46.85 11.81 -18.88
N GLU A 1105 46.68 11.46 -17.59
CA GLU A 1105 47.08 12.16 -16.35
C GLU A 1105 46.28 13.45 -16.06
N CYS A 1106 45.61 13.65 -14.91
CA CYS A 1106 45.89 13.33 -13.49
C CYS A 1106 47.03 14.16 -12.87
N LEU A 1107 46.68 15.11 -11.99
CA LEU A 1107 47.04 14.98 -10.58
C LEU A 1107 46.31 15.95 -9.64
N ALA A 1108 46.32 15.55 -8.37
CA ALA A 1108 45.51 16.00 -7.25
C ALA A 1108 45.81 17.41 -6.68
N SER A 1109 44.87 17.86 -5.83
CA SER A 1109 45.09 18.32 -4.45
C SER A 1109 44.72 19.78 -4.07
N ASN A 1110 43.67 19.85 -3.25
CA ASN A 1110 43.58 20.51 -1.95
C ASN A 1110 43.64 22.05 -1.76
N GLN A 1111 42.62 22.46 -0.97
CA GLN A 1111 42.65 23.38 0.18
C GLN A 1111 42.34 24.88 0.03
N MET A 1112 41.10 25.17 0.50
CA MET A 1112 40.76 26.13 1.57
C MET A 1112 40.73 27.65 1.31
N MET A 1113 39.53 28.18 1.59
CA MET A 1113 39.23 29.48 2.23
C MET A 1113 39.66 30.78 1.52
N GLY A 1114 38.67 31.64 1.25
CA GLY A 1114 38.89 33.02 0.81
C GLY A 1114 37.58 33.74 0.53
N TRP A 1115 37.10 34.54 1.48
CA TRP A 1115 35.83 35.27 1.40
C TRP A 1115 35.78 36.31 0.26
N SER A 1116 34.60 36.41 -0.37
CA SER A 1116 33.95 37.60 -0.96
C SER A 1116 34.76 38.84 -1.32
N PHE A 1117 34.58 39.34 -2.55
CA PHE A 1117 34.28 40.77 -2.78
C PHE A 1117 33.42 40.98 -4.04
N TYR A 1118 32.66 42.09 -4.07
CA TYR A 1118 31.95 42.61 -5.23
C TYR A 1118 32.93 43.19 -6.27
N VAL A 1119 32.57 43.15 -7.56
CA VAL A 1119 32.33 44.35 -8.43
C VAL A 1119 31.92 43.90 -9.85
N SER A 1120 31.16 44.75 -10.55
CA SER A 1120 30.64 44.56 -11.91
C SER A 1120 31.59 45.05 -13.01
N GLN A 1121 31.67 44.30 -14.12
CA GLN A 1121 31.44 44.75 -15.52
C GLN A 1121 31.53 43.50 -16.43
N ASP A 1122 30.61 43.18 -17.34
CA ASP A 1122 30.02 43.92 -18.49
C ASP A 1122 30.86 43.77 -19.78
N LEU A 1123 30.18 43.69 -20.93
CA LEU A 1123 30.68 43.34 -22.29
C LEU A 1123 31.19 41.88 -22.49
N GLY A 1124 30.80 41.13 -23.54
CA GLY A 1124 29.69 41.34 -24.48
C GLY A 1124 29.94 40.79 -25.89
N ARG A 1125 29.05 39.90 -26.37
CA ARG A 1125 28.61 39.77 -27.78
C ARG A 1125 27.39 38.84 -27.89
#